data_AF-A0A943BK16-F1
#
_entry.id   AF-A0A943BK16-F1
#
_cell.length_a   1.000
_cell.length_b   1.000
_cell.length_c   1.000
_cell.angle_alpha   90.00
_cell.angle_beta   90.00
_cell.angle_gamma   90.00
#
_symmetry.space_group_name_H-M   'P 1'
#
loop_
_entity.id
_entity.type
_entity.pdbx_description
1 polymer ?
#
loop_
_entity_poly.entity_id
_entity_poly.type
_entity_poly.pdbx_seq_one_letter_code
_entity_poly.pdbx_strand_id
1 'polypeptide(L)'
;MKKKQFFTKTVAVGMAAGMAVSLCACESGASASGKEKKSDDMKYQVTEENEIENVVMNNQPESSYWFPEQLLEWEPETDEDLAYNISHVPLAVRVEKENLTPVNKTQNKDTKVMAISIMNSSTSGNAPHGLNSVDCNTFTYWQYVDELVYWGGSSGEGLIVPPSPDVTDLGHKNGVPVIGTVFFPQDVAGGKMEWLETFLTQEEDGSFPMADKLIQVATTYGFDGWFINQETEGNKERPLNKKDAAKMQEFIKYFKEQAPDMRLVYYDSMTAEGKMDWQNALTDKNAMFMADDEGNAVADEMFLNFWWSEEELADQELLKASKEKAEELGISPYDLYAGIDVQAEGYFTPARWDLFESGENTTNTSLGLYCPSWAYSSSSTQDDFHKKENTLWVNSKGDPSEEITYSSNEQWRGVSTYAVEKTALSSLPFVTNFATGSGYSFFREGEQISKMDWNNRSVGDILPTYRWMIENEGENALDARFDVAEAWYGGTSLKLYGKMEKDKVSKIQMYSADLPVEKNTVFTTTAKASTESQLNAVLTFDDGSEETLKGDKKVSDTWTTVTYDLSKFAGKKIRTISYDITAVEADPQYALNFGNISIYNEGDFKNPGEVTSVTVDNSEFDEDGMYTGVRLSWESSEEAPYYEVYRVNKDKSYSFLGISNTNCFYINTLTRTDDTNTSEFKVIPVNGQGEQGKGASAKMEWPDNSIPKAGLTASQTLVGTGSTVTFTSACSENAEEITWSIPGSDKETAEGESVKAVFDKEGTYEVSVTAKNESGEDTKSLSVVVISDLEKDGELTLLSQGKDVEATSYVNENEAPKYAVDGDIKKKWCATGTAPHEIIIDLGEEMAVSQVAIGHAEAGGEGADMNTKSYEISVSSDNTEYTSVAKITKNAAGNTVDAFTPVNARYVKLSVVKPTQGSDSAARIYEVQVYGTEKPLK
;
A
#
# COMPACT_ATOMS: atom_id res chain seq x y z
N MET A 1 -9.35 -18.11 6.76
CA MET A 1 -8.06 -17.48 7.12
C MET A 1 -7.92 -17.02 8.58
N LYS A 2 -9.01 -16.73 9.33
CA LYS A 2 -8.96 -16.23 10.73
C LYS A 2 -8.17 -17.06 11.77
N LYS A 3 -8.04 -18.39 11.62
CA LYS A 3 -7.24 -19.23 12.54
C LYS A 3 -5.72 -19.17 12.29
N LYS A 4 -5.26 -18.63 11.15
CA LYS A 4 -3.83 -18.55 10.81
C LYS A 4 -3.17 -17.30 11.39
N GLN A 5 -3.79 -16.11 11.32
CA GLN A 5 -3.23 -14.86 11.87
C GLN A 5 -2.98 -14.89 13.39
N PHE A 6 -3.90 -15.50 14.16
CA PHE A 6 -3.74 -15.61 15.61
C PHE A 6 -2.54 -16.50 16.02
N PHE A 7 -2.20 -17.50 15.19
CA PHE A 7 -1.05 -18.37 15.42
C PHE A 7 0.28 -17.70 15.04
N THR A 8 0.28 -16.80 14.05
CA THR A 8 1.47 -16.03 13.65
C THR A 8 1.89 -15.01 14.71
N LYS A 9 0.94 -14.26 15.30
CA LYS A 9 1.22 -13.31 16.39
C LYS A 9 1.77 -14.00 17.65
N THR A 10 1.25 -15.19 17.99
CA THR A 10 1.68 -15.94 19.19
C THR A 10 3.11 -16.48 19.10
N VAL A 11 3.63 -16.74 17.90
CA VAL A 11 5.00 -17.25 17.71
C VAL A 11 6.05 -16.13 17.66
N ALA A 12 5.68 -14.92 17.20
CA ALA A 12 6.56 -13.76 17.21
C ALA A 12 6.66 -13.08 18.59
N VAL A 13 5.54 -13.00 19.33
CA VAL A 13 5.48 -12.35 20.66
C VAL A 13 5.80 -13.32 21.82
N GLY A 14 5.77 -14.63 21.56
CA GLY A 14 5.85 -15.70 22.56
C GLY A 14 7.20 -15.89 23.29
N MET A 15 8.21 -15.05 23.07
CA MET A 15 9.48 -15.08 23.82
C MET A 15 9.75 -13.86 24.72
N ALA A 16 8.88 -12.84 24.75
CA ALA A 16 9.08 -11.64 25.58
C ALA A 16 8.32 -11.64 26.93
N ALA A 17 7.37 -12.57 27.14
CA ALA A 17 6.59 -12.65 28.37
C ALA A 17 7.29 -13.50 29.45
N GLY A 18 8.42 -13.02 29.97
CA GLY A 18 9.26 -13.83 30.85
C GLY A 18 10.20 -13.10 31.80
N MET A 19 10.01 -11.82 32.14
CA MET A 19 10.66 -11.22 33.32
C MET A 19 10.07 -9.83 33.64
N ALA A 20 8.92 -9.79 34.31
CA ALA A 20 8.40 -8.56 34.91
C ALA A 20 7.69 -8.86 36.24
N VAL A 21 8.45 -9.32 37.25
CA VAL A 21 8.02 -9.19 38.64
C VAL A 21 9.23 -8.85 39.53
N SER A 22 9.15 -7.65 40.12
CA SER A 22 10.01 -7.01 41.13
C SER A 22 10.80 -5.84 40.53
N LEU A 23 10.52 -4.59 40.91
CA LEU A 23 10.91 -4.06 42.22
C LEU A 23 10.04 -2.85 42.62
N CYS A 24 9.48 -2.90 43.82
CA CYS A 24 9.16 -1.70 44.59
C CYS A 24 10.42 -1.20 45.31
N ALA A 25 10.60 0.12 45.27
CA ALA A 25 11.26 0.99 46.24
C ALA A 25 12.73 0.69 46.63
N CYS A 26 13.63 1.61 46.26
CA CYS A 26 14.39 2.42 47.22
C CYS A 26 15.12 3.58 46.50
N GLU A 27 14.77 4.80 46.88
CA GLU A 27 15.57 6.00 46.63
C GLU A 27 16.92 5.92 47.38
N SER A 28 18.02 6.29 46.71
CA SER A 28 19.05 7.19 47.27
C SER A 28 20.08 7.52 46.18
N GLY A 29 20.45 8.79 46.09
CA GLY A 29 21.07 9.38 44.90
C GLY A 29 22.59 9.32 44.79
N ALA A 30 23.08 9.81 43.64
CA ALA A 30 24.41 10.35 43.46
C ALA A 30 24.47 11.35 42.28
N SER A 31 25.22 12.41 42.54
CA SER A 31 25.52 13.66 41.83
C SER A 31 25.72 13.70 40.30
N ALA A 32 24.97 14.62 39.68
CA ALA A 32 25.35 15.73 38.80
C ALA A 32 26.67 15.71 37.99
N SER A 33 26.54 15.69 36.65
CA SER A 33 27.08 16.74 35.75
C SER A 33 26.52 16.60 34.33
N GLY A 34 26.04 17.71 33.75
CA GLY A 34 25.58 17.81 32.35
C GLY A 34 24.09 18.05 32.22
N LYS A 35 23.67 19.33 32.23
CA LYS A 35 22.29 19.74 31.94
C LYS A 35 22.09 19.77 30.43
N GLU A 36 21.38 18.79 29.89
CA GLU A 36 20.57 18.96 28.68
C GLU A 36 19.12 19.15 29.11
N LYS A 37 18.47 20.15 28.51
CA LYS A 37 17.04 20.39 28.70
C LYS A 37 16.28 19.24 28.04
N LYS A 38 15.84 18.24 28.82
CA LYS A 38 14.69 17.44 28.40
C LYS A 38 13.51 18.40 28.16
N SER A 39 12.88 18.32 26.99
CA SER A 39 11.54 18.85 26.76
C SER A 39 10.60 18.28 27.84
N ASP A 40 9.52 19.01 28.18
CA ASP A 40 8.52 18.59 29.18
C ASP A 40 8.24 17.08 29.04
N ASP A 41 8.51 16.27 30.08
CA ASP A 41 8.34 14.80 30.06
C ASP A 41 6.90 14.47 29.61
N MET A 42 6.73 14.20 28.31
CA MET A 42 5.45 13.78 27.75
C MET A 42 5.16 12.39 28.30
N LYS A 43 4.10 12.29 29.09
CA LYS A 43 3.63 11.00 29.60
C LYS A 43 2.98 10.26 28.43
N TYR A 44 3.65 9.28 27.85
CA TYR A 44 3.04 8.42 26.83
C TYR A 44 2.12 7.38 27.47
N GLN A 45 1.00 7.12 26.80
CA GLN A 45 0.20 5.92 27.00
C GLN A 45 0.41 5.05 25.77
N VAL A 46 0.73 3.77 25.98
CA VAL A 46 0.90 2.83 24.87
C VAL A 46 -0.41 2.75 24.10
N THR A 47 -0.40 3.14 22.83
CA THR A 47 -1.56 2.96 21.95
C THR A 47 -1.83 1.47 21.80
N GLU A 48 -3.07 1.05 22.02
CA GLU A 48 -3.46 -0.36 21.91
C GLU A 48 -3.54 -0.81 20.44
N GLU A 49 -3.63 -2.13 20.25
CA GLU A 49 -3.84 -2.74 18.93
C GLU A 49 -5.15 -2.25 18.31
N ASN A 50 -5.20 -2.20 16.96
CA ASN A 50 -6.45 -1.92 16.26
C ASN A 50 -7.37 -3.16 16.34
N GLU A 51 -8.51 -3.04 17.01
CA GLU A 51 -9.48 -4.14 17.13
C GLU A 51 -10.28 -4.39 15.83
N ILE A 52 -10.21 -3.48 14.86
CA ILE A 52 -10.95 -3.52 13.59
C ILE A 52 -10.03 -3.37 12.36
N GLU A 53 -8.99 -4.19 12.28
CA GLU A 53 -7.91 -4.16 11.26
C GLU A 53 -8.36 -4.05 9.78
N ASN A 54 -9.58 -4.48 9.43
CA ASN A 54 -10.07 -4.50 8.03
C ASN A 54 -11.07 -3.39 7.69
N VAL A 55 -11.23 -2.39 8.57
CA VAL A 55 -12.17 -1.30 8.34
C VAL A 55 -11.42 -0.08 7.82
N VAL A 56 -11.83 0.39 6.65
CA VAL A 56 -11.45 1.67 6.08
C VAL A 56 -12.66 2.61 6.12
N MET A 57 -12.46 3.85 6.57
CA MET A 57 -13.49 4.90 6.57
C MET A 57 -13.60 5.54 5.17
N ASN A 58 -14.77 6.06 4.77
CA ASN A 58 -15.00 6.40 3.36
C ASN A 58 -14.26 7.68 2.92
N ASN A 59 -13.96 8.57 3.86
CA ASN A 59 -13.16 9.77 3.64
C ASN A 59 -11.64 9.50 3.59
N GLN A 60 -11.19 8.27 3.34
CA GLN A 60 -9.78 7.98 3.12
C GLN A 60 -9.27 8.77 1.90
N PRO A 61 -8.09 9.42 1.95
CA PRO A 61 -7.43 9.91 0.75
C PRO A 61 -6.99 8.72 -0.12
N GLU A 62 -7.06 8.88 -1.43
CA GLU A 62 -6.77 7.82 -2.39
C GLU A 62 -5.65 8.22 -3.34
N SER A 63 -4.72 7.29 -3.60
CA SER A 63 -3.74 7.46 -4.67
C SER A 63 -4.44 7.44 -6.02
N SER A 64 -4.13 8.44 -6.83
CA SER A 64 -4.86 8.69 -8.08
C SER A 64 -4.64 7.60 -9.11
N TYR A 65 -5.64 7.42 -9.98
CA TYR A 65 -5.61 6.60 -11.17
C TYR A 65 -6.70 7.08 -12.12
N TRP A 66 -6.50 6.91 -13.44
CA TRP A 66 -7.43 7.48 -14.42
C TRP A 66 -7.58 6.62 -15.66
N PHE A 67 -8.77 6.67 -16.27
CA PHE A 67 -8.94 6.49 -17.70
C PHE A 67 -8.55 7.78 -18.46
N PRO A 68 -8.23 7.70 -19.77
CA PRO A 68 -7.80 8.86 -20.55
C PRO A 68 -8.72 10.10 -20.42
N GLU A 69 -10.04 9.92 -20.49
CA GLU A 69 -10.99 11.03 -20.38
C GLU A 69 -10.95 11.71 -19.01
N GLN A 70 -10.82 10.93 -17.93
CA GLN A 70 -10.76 11.46 -16.57
C GLN A 70 -9.49 12.29 -16.34
N LEU A 71 -8.34 11.85 -16.87
CA LEU A 71 -7.10 12.61 -16.74
C LEU A 71 -7.12 13.91 -17.56
N LEU A 72 -7.78 13.91 -18.73
CA LEU A 72 -7.96 15.13 -19.51
C LEU A 72 -8.80 16.18 -18.76
N GLU A 73 -9.70 15.75 -17.89
CA GLU A 73 -10.53 16.62 -17.05
C GLU A 73 -9.91 16.96 -15.67
N TRP A 74 -8.88 16.23 -15.24
CA TRP A 74 -8.27 16.41 -13.92
C TRP A 74 -7.60 17.78 -13.80
N GLU A 75 -7.95 18.54 -12.76
CA GLU A 75 -7.30 19.80 -12.40
C GLU A 75 -6.87 19.77 -10.93
N PRO A 76 -5.59 20.07 -10.62
CA PRO A 76 -5.05 20.00 -9.26
C PRO A 76 -5.88 20.80 -8.25
N GLU A 77 -6.39 21.98 -8.62
CA GLU A 77 -7.07 22.89 -7.72
C GLU A 77 -8.41 22.37 -7.19
N THR A 78 -8.95 21.31 -7.79
CA THR A 78 -10.23 20.69 -7.43
C THR A 78 -10.08 19.31 -6.80
N ASP A 79 -8.86 18.76 -6.77
CA ASP A 79 -8.55 17.45 -6.21
C ASP A 79 -8.39 17.55 -4.69
N GLU A 80 -9.37 17.02 -3.94
CA GLU A 80 -9.37 17.04 -2.47
C GLU A 80 -8.27 16.17 -1.85
N ASP A 81 -7.70 15.24 -2.62
CA ASP A 81 -6.64 14.32 -2.19
C ASP A 81 -5.26 14.80 -2.62
N LEU A 82 -5.16 15.88 -3.40
CA LEU A 82 -3.91 16.43 -3.94
C LEU A 82 -2.82 16.55 -2.88
N ALA A 83 -3.12 17.17 -1.74
CA ALA A 83 -2.13 17.40 -0.68
C ALA A 83 -1.56 16.11 -0.08
N TYR A 84 -2.27 14.98 -0.21
CA TYR A 84 -1.81 13.66 0.24
C TYR A 84 -1.02 12.92 -0.85
N ASN A 85 -1.14 13.31 -2.12
CA ASN A 85 -0.52 12.63 -3.26
C ASN A 85 0.79 13.25 -3.73
N ILE A 86 1.26 14.32 -3.08
CA ILE A 86 2.51 15.00 -3.42
C ILE A 86 3.68 14.36 -2.66
N SER A 87 4.67 13.88 -3.40
CA SER A 87 5.99 13.54 -2.89
C SER A 87 6.76 14.82 -2.55
N HIS A 88 7.33 14.87 -1.34
CA HIS A 88 8.12 16.01 -0.88
C HIS A 88 9.61 15.68 -0.75
N VAL A 89 9.99 14.40 -0.91
CA VAL A 89 11.40 14.00 -0.88
C VAL A 89 12.01 14.17 -2.26
N PRO A 90 13.05 15.01 -2.44
CA PRO A 90 13.73 15.13 -3.72
C PRO A 90 14.58 13.90 -4.04
N LEU A 91 14.72 13.58 -5.33
CA LEU A 91 15.58 12.49 -5.80
C LEU A 91 17.04 12.69 -5.33
N ALA A 92 17.51 11.80 -4.46
CA ALA A 92 18.85 11.86 -3.92
C ALA A 92 19.92 11.53 -4.98
N VAL A 93 21.04 12.23 -4.93
CA VAL A 93 22.18 11.96 -5.80
C VAL A 93 22.97 10.76 -5.28
N ARG A 94 23.06 9.70 -6.08
CA ARG A 94 23.91 8.56 -5.77
C ARG A 94 25.38 8.85 -6.05
N VAL A 95 26.25 8.14 -5.36
CA VAL A 95 27.70 8.18 -5.60
C VAL A 95 28.01 7.75 -7.03
N GLU A 96 28.89 8.53 -7.67
CA GLU A 96 29.35 8.28 -9.05
C GLU A 96 29.88 6.86 -9.24
N LYS A 97 29.53 6.25 -10.38
CA LYS A 97 29.85 4.85 -10.67
C LYS A 97 31.35 4.56 -10.60
N GLU A 98 32.22 5.49 -11.02
CA GLU A 98 33.68 5.30 -10.96
C GLU A 98 34.19 5.06 -9.53
N ASN A 99 33.50 5.62 -8.54
CA ASN A 99 33.86 5.51 -7.13
C ASN A 99 33.27 4.29 -6.41
N LEU A 100 32.33 3.57 -7.05
CA LEU A 100 31.80 2.32 -6.52
C LEU A 100 32.84 1.20 -6.66
N THR A 101 32.91 0.32 -5.66
CA THR A 101 33.83 -0.83 -5.67
C THR A 101 33.02 -2.12 -5.74
N PRO A 102 33.16 -2.92 -6.81
CA PRO A 102 32.57 -4.26 -6.87
C PRO A 102 33.06 -5.13 -5.71
N VAL A 103 32.13 -5.81 -5.04
CA VAL A 103 32.43 -6.78 -3.98
C VAL A 103 32.54 -8.21 -4.52
N ASN A 104 32.04 -8.44 -5.74
CA ASN A 104 32.22 -9.68 -6.48
C ASN A 104 32.99 -9.44 -7.77
N LYS A 105 33.76 -10.43 -8.22
CA LYS A 105 34.46 -10.35 -9.52
C LYS A 105 33.50 -10.28 -10.70
N THR A 106 32.31 -10.86 -10.60
CA THR A 106 31.33 -10.92 -11.70
C THR A 106 30.54 -9.61 -11.89
N GLN A 107 30.55 -8.74 -10.88
CA GLN A 107 29.86 -7.46 -10.91
C GLN A 107 30.51 -6.49 -11.89
N ASN A 108 29.67 -5.63 -12.47
CA ASN A 108 30.11 -4.52 -13.31
C ASN A 108 29.29 -3.26 -13.04
N LYS A 109 29.76 -2.14 -13.60
CA LYS A 109 29.18 -0.80 -13.38
C LYS A 109 28.20 -0.38 -14.47
N ASP A 110 28.16 -1.12 -15.57
CA ASP A 110 27.43 -0.72 -16.77
C ASP A 110 26.00 -1.27 -16.75
N THR A 111 25.82 -2.54 -16.36
CA THR A 111 24.51 -3.18 -16.22
C THR A 111 23.60 -2.38 -15.30
N LYS A 112 22.48 -1.89 -15.86
CA LYS A 112 21.41 -1.27 -15.09
C LYS A 112 20.34 -2.31 -14.73
N VAL A 113 19.50 -1.98 -13.74
CA VAL A 113 18.37 -2.81 -13.32
C VAL A 113 17.09 -1.99 -13.24
N MET A 114 16.08 -2.40 -14.00
CA MET A 114 14.72 -1.85 -13.92
C MET A 114 13.83 -2.84 -13.19
N ALA A 115 13.04 -2.34 -12.24
CA ALA A 115 12.09 -3.14 -11.48
C ALA A 115 10.65 -2.66 -11.76
N ILE A 116 9.87 -3.49 -12.45
CA ILE A 116 8.44 -3.24 -12.67
C ILE A 116 7.68 -3.92 -11.54
N SER A 117 7.32 -3.17 -10.50
CA SER A 117 6.87 -3.74 -9.22
C SER A 117 5.46 -3.31 -8.87
N ILE A 118 4.63 -4.29 -8.48
CA ILE A 118 3.34 -4.04 -7.83
C ILE A 118 3.66 -3.61 -6.39
N MET A 119 3.63 -2.31 -6.16
CA MET A 119 3.94 -1.73 -4.84
C MET A 119 2.73 -1.69 -3.91
N ASN A 120 1.53 -1.76 -4.48
CA ASN A 120 0.26 -1.64 -3.79
C ASN A 120 -0.69 -2.77 -4.21
N SER A 121 -1.59 -3.21 -3.33
CA SER A 121 -2.36 -4.45 -3.51
C SER A 121 -3.32 -4.43 -4.71
N SER A 122 -3.70 -3.25 -5.17
CA SER A 122 -4.64 -2.98 -6.26
C SER A 122 -4.26 -1.66 -6.94
N THR A 123 -4.91 -1.29 -8.05
CA THR A 123 -4.73 0.04 -8.65
C THR A 123 -5.49 1.07 -7.83
N SER A 124 -6.76 0.78 -7.53
CA SER A 124 -7.64 1.63 -6.73
C SER A 124 -7.51 1.34 -5.23
N GLY A 125 -7.95 2.29 -4.41
CA GLY A 125 -8.15 2.14 -2.98
C GLY A 125 -6.93 2.43 -2.10
N ASN A 126 -5.80 2.76 -2.68
CA ASN A 126 -4.56 2.86 -1.92
C ASN A 126 -4.49 4.17 -1.14
N ALA A 127 -4.18 4.09 0.14
CA ALA A 127 -3.87 5.27 0.94
C ALA A 127 -2.46 5.79 0.57
N PRO A 128 -2.31 7.08 0.21
CA PRO A 128 -1.03 7.63 -0.30
C PRO A 128 0.17 7.47 0.64
N HIS A 129 -0.06 7.50 1.96
CA HIS A 129 0.96 7.35 3.00
C HIS A 129 0.71 6.16 3.94
N GLY A 130 0.00 5.13 3.45
CA GLY A 130 -0.30 3.93 4.22
C GLY A 130 -1.36 4.13 5.31
N LEU A 131 -1.56 3.09 6.14
CA LEU A 131 -2.62 3.00 7.15
C LEU A 131 -2.12 2.28 8.42
N ASN A 132 -3.03 2.04 9.35
CA ASN A 132 -2.84 1.21 10.53
C ASN A 132 -2.84 -0.31 10.24
N SER A 133 -1.99 -0.72 9.28
CA SER A 133 -1.75 -2.11 8.87
C SER A 133 -0.26 -2.31 8.64
N VAL A 134 0.26 -3.49 8.96
CA VAL A 134 1.66 -3.88 8.69
C VAL A 134 1.86 -4.45 7.29
N ASP A 135 0.77 -4.84 6.62
CA ASP A 135 0.77 -5.55 5.34
C ASP A 135 0.94 -4.58 4.18
N CYS A 136 2.19 -4.36 3.78
CA CYS A 136 2.52 -3.64 2.56
C CYS A 136 3.87 -4.10 1.98
N ASN A 137 4.09 -3.86 0.68
CA ASN A 137 5.37 -4.13 0.04
C ASN A 137 6.39 -3.03 0.42
N THR A 138 7.17 -3.27 1.48
CA THR A 138 8.24 -2.38 1.97
C THR A 138 9.58 -2.55 1.25
N PHE A 139 9.56 -2.75 -0.07
CA PHE A 139 10.73 -3.04 -0.92
C PHE A 139 12.06 -2.48 -0.37
N THR A 140 13.05 -3.36 -0.18
CA THR A 140 14.26 -2.98 0.57
C THR A 140 15.54 -2.91 -0.26
N TYR A 141 15.55 -3.31 -1.54
CA TYR A 141 16.78 -3.52 -2.35
C TYR A 141 17.12 -2.41 -3.36
N TRP A 142 16.78 -1.16 -3.01
CA TRP A 142 17.03 0.03 -3.83
C TRP A 142 18.47 0.20 -4.31
N GLN A 143 19.46 -0.34 -3.60
CA GLN A 143 20.87 -0.23 -3.99
C GLN A 143 21.19 -0.90 -5.33
N TYR A 144 20.39 -1.86 -5.78
CA TYR A 144 20.58 -2.52 -7.07
C TYR A 144 19.75 -1.89 -8.21
N VAL A 145 18.64 -1.23 -7.88
CA VAL A 145 17.67 -0.69 -8.85
C VAL A 145 18.14 0.64 -9.41
N ASP A 146 18.20 0.80 -10.73
CA ASP A 146 18.41 2.08 -11.42
C ASP A 146 17.09 2.82 -11.61
N GLU A 147 16.00 2.10 -11.81
CA GLU A 147 14.68 2.67 -12.04
C GLU A 147 13.56 1.75 -11.55
N LEU A 148 12.57 2.31 -10.85
CA LEU A 148 11.36 1.60 -10.45
C LEU A 148 10.19 2.05 -11.33
N VAL A 149 9.54 1.09 -11.99
CA VAL A 149 8.22 1.31 -12.59
C VAL A 149 7.18 0.91 -11.55
N TYR A 150 6.37 1.86 -11.13
CA TYR A 150 5.22 1.62 -10.28
C TYR A 150 4.13 0.92 -11.10
N TRP A 151 4.04 -0.41 -10.95
CA TRP A 151 3.16 -1.23 -11.76
C TRP A 151 1.73 -1.18 -11.22
N GLY A 152 0.81 -0.79 -12.08
CA GLY A 152 -0.62 -0.74 -11.83
C GLY A 152 -1.37 -0.49 -13.14
N GLY A 153 -2.70 -0.49 -13.04
CA GLY A 153 -3.58 -0.23 -14.17
C GLY A 153 -4.33 -1.48 -14.62
N SER A 154 -5.61 -1.33 -14.88
CA SER A 154 -6.48 -2.39 -15.37
C SER A 154 -7.65 -1.80 -16.17
N SER A 155 -8.27 -2.62 -17.02
CA SER A 155 -9.47 -2.21 -17.78
C SER A 155 -10.67 -1.88 -16.88
N GLY A 156 -10.65 -2.37 -15.63
CA GLY A 156 -11.67 -2.09 -14.62
C GLY A 156 -11.37 -0.84 -13.79
N GLU A 157 -10.12 -0.60 -13.40
CA GLU A 157 -9.82 0.45 -12.41
C GLU A 157 -9.37 1.76 -13.07
N GLY A 158 -8.58 1.69 -14.15
CA GLY A 158 -7.96 2.85 -14.79
C GLY A 158 -6.64 2.46 -15.46
N LEU A 159 -6.20 3.20 -16.45
CA LEU A 159 -5.05 2.85 -17.30
C LEU A 159 -3.78 3.64 -16.96
N ILE A 160 -3.95 4.83 -16.38
CA ILE A 160 -2.89 5.80 -16.14
C ILE A 160 -2.73 5.92 -14.64
N VAL A 161 -1.60 5.43 -14.13
CA VAL A 161 -1.37 5.23 -12.70
C VAL A 161 -0.07 5.92 -12.31
N PRO A 162 -0.14 7.11 -11.66
CA PRO A 162 1.02 7.71 -11.04
C PRO A 162 1.48 6.86 -9.84
N PRO A 163 2.76 6.92 -9.46
CA PRO A 163 3.23 6.28 -8.23
C PRO A 163 2.60 6.93 -7.00
N SER A 164 2.32 6.14 -5.95
CA SER A 164 1.96 6.68 -4.65
C SER A 164 3.15 7.43 -4.03
N PRO A 165 2.93 8.53 -3.30
CA PRO A 165 4.01 9.37 -2.79
C PRO A 165 4.89 8.64 -1.78
N ASP A 166 4.37 7.67 -1.03
CA ASP A 166 5.19 6.88 -0.10
C ASP A 166 6.23 5.98 -0.78
N VAL A 167 5.96 5.55 -2.01
CA VAL A 167 6.91 4.82 -2.85
C VAL A 167 7.90 5.79 -3.50
N THR A 168 7.41 6.91 -4.04
CA THR A 168 8.26 7.96 -4.62
C THR A 168 9.24 8.49 -3.58
N ASP A 169 8.77 8.82 -2.39
CA ASP A 169 9.58 9.34 -1.30
C ASP A 169 10.71 8.36 -0.92
N LEU A 170 10.38 7.07 -0.81
CA LEU A 170 11.37 6.04 -0.44
C LEU A 170 12.37 5.77 -1.58
N GLY A 171 11.89 5.73 -2.83
CA GLY A 171 12.75 5.62 -4.00
C GLY A 171 13.70 6.81 -4.10
N HIS A 172 13.18 8.03 -4.01
CA HIS A 172 13.93 9.27 -4.04
C HIS A 172 14.96 9.36 -2.92
N LYS A 173 14.63 8.96 -1.69
CA LYS A 173 15.58 8.90 -0.58
C LYS A 173 16.78 7.98 -0.87
N ASN A 174 16.55 6.91 -1.64
CA ASN A 174 17.60 5.99 -2.10
C ASN A 174 18.21 6.38 -3.46
N GLY A 175 17.82 7.51 -4.03
CA GLY A 175 18.29 8.01 -5.33
C GLY A 175 17.79 7.19 -6.52
N VAL A 176 16.61 6.58 -6.39
CA VAL A 176 15.97 5.77 -7.43
C VAL A 176 14.82 6.57 -8.02
N PRO A 177 14.86 6.92 -9.31
CA PRO A 177 13.70 7.49 -9.98
C PRO A 177 12.55 6.48 -9.98
N VAL A 178 11.34 6.98 -9.73
CA VAL A 178 10.11 6.23 -9.73
C VAL A 178 9.19 6.78 -10.82
N ILE A 179 8.76 5.91 -11.73
CA ILE A 179 7.91 6.30 -12.85
C ILE A 179 6.54 5.62 -12.78
N GLY A 180 5.52 6.35 -13.25
CA GLY A 180 4.15 5.84 -13.34
C GLY A 180 3.98 4.87 -14.52
N THR A 181 2.80 4.26 -14.60
CA THR A 181 2.45 3.34 -15.69
C THR A 181 1.30 3.90 -16.53
N VAL A 182 1.44 3.83 -17.84
CA VAL A 182 0.35 3.93 -18.81
C VAL A 182 0.17 2.55 -19.45
N PHE A 183 -0.88 1.83 -19.07
CA PHE A 183 -1.13 0.47 -19.54
C PHE A 183 -2.37 0.40 -20.44
N PHE A 184 -2.18 -0.03 -21.68
CA PHE A 184 -3.26 -0.36 -22.60
C PHE A 184 -3.44 -1.88 -22.66
N PRO A 185 -4.48 -2.45 -22.02
CA PRO A 185 -4.63 -3.91 -21.93
C PRO A 185 -4.88 -4.56 -23.28
N GLN A 186 -4.60 -5.86 -23.37
CA GLN A 186 -5.04 -6.71 -24.50
C GLN A 186 -6.57 -6.83 -24.54
N ASP A 187 -7.15 -7.16 -25.69
CA ASP A 187 -8.60 -7.35 -25.89
C ASP A 187 -9.18 -8.38 -24.91
N VAL A 188 -8.47 -9.49 -24.69
CA VAL A 188 -8.87 -10.55 -23.73
C VAL A 188 -8.93 -10.08 -22.27
N ALA A 189 -8.21 -9.00 -21.95
CA ALA A 189 -8.19 -8.36 -20.65
C ALA A 189 -9.08 -7.09 -20.60
N GLY A 190 -9.93 -6.88 -21.61
CA GLY A 190 -10.86 -5.75 -21.70
C GLY A 190 -10.28 -4.49 -22.35
N GLY A 191 -9.17 -4.61 -23.08
CA GLY A 191 -8.55 -3.53 -23.85
C GLY A 191 -9.47 -2.92 -24.89
N LYS A 192 -9.45 -1.59 -25.03
CA LYS A 192 -10.28 -0.85 -25.99
C LYS A 192 -9.44 0.10 -26.83
N MET A 193 -9.63 0.06 -28.15
CA MET A 193 -8.97 1.00 -29.06
C MET A 193 -9.38 2.44 -28.83
N GLU A 194 -10.59 2.68 -28.33
CA GLU A 194 -11.09 4.02 -27.98
C GLU A 194 -10.17 4.72 -26.97
N TRP A 195 -9.64 3.98 -25.99
CA TRP A 195 -8.70 4.55 -25.02
C TRP A 195 -7.39 4.97 -25.66
N LEU A 196 -6.84 4.17 -26.57
CA LEU A 196 -5.64 4.52 -27.33
C LEU A 196 -5.88 5.72 -28.25
N GLU A 197 -7.06 5.79 -28.88
CA GLU A 197 -7.44 6.91 -29.75
C GLU A 197 -7.59 8.21 -28.98
N THR A 198 -8.27 8.20 -27.83
CA THR A 198 -8.36 9.36 -26.94
C THR A 198 -6.98 9.79 -26.47
N PHE A 199 -6.16 8.85 -26.02
CA PHE A 199 -4.80 9.12 -25.55
C PHE A 199 -3.90 9.75 -26.63
N LEU A 200 -3.99 9.28 -27.87
CA LEU A 200 -3.23 9.77 -29.03
C LEU A 200 -3.95 10.89 -29.80
N THR A 201 -4.89 11.60 -29.16
CA THR A 201 -5.50 12.79 -29.75
C THR A 201 -4.44 13.86 -29.92
N GLN A 202 -4.38 14.42 -31.13
CA GLN A 202 -3.48 15.51 -31.50
C GLN A 202 -4.30 16.69 -31.99
N GLU A 203 -4.01 17.88 -31.47
CA GLU A 203 -4.66 19.12 -31.86
C GLU A 203 -4.14 19.63 -33.21
N GLU A 204 -4.84 20.58 -33.83
CA GLU A 204 -4.45 21.16 -35.13
C GLU A 204 -3.07 21.85 -35.11
N ASP A 205 -2.60 22.26 -33.94
CA ASP A 205 -1.27 22.87 -33.74
C ASP A 205 -0.14 21.83 -33.53
N GLY A 206 -0.48 20.54 -33.51
CA GLY A 206 0.45 19.43 -33.33
C GLY A 206 0.68 19.00 -31.88
N SER A 207 0.09 19.70 -30.90
CA SER A 207 0.18 19.33 -29.49
C SER A 207 -0.61 18.06 -29.16
N PHE A 208 -0.17 17.35 -28.12
CA PHE A 208 -0.86 16.19 -27.56
C PHE A 208 -1.32 16.52 -26.13
N PRO A 209 -2.61 16.84 -25.91
CA PRO A 209 -3.12 17.23 -24.60
C PRO A 209 -2.84 16.20 -23.49
N MET A 210 -2.84 14.91 -23.85
CA MET A 210 -2.51 13.84 -22.93
C MET A 210 -1.05 13.88 -22.48
N ALA A 211 -0.10 14.19 -23.38
CA ALA A 211 1.31 14.33 -23.01
C ALA A 211 1.48 15.49 -22.01
N ASP A 212 0.81 16.61 -22.25
CA ASP A 212 0.83 17.76 -21.33
C ASP A 212 0.27 17.39 -19.95
N LYS A 213 -0.82 16.62 -19.89
CA LYS A 213 -1.37 16.12 -18.62
C LYS A 213 -0.44 15.16 -17.89
N LEU A 214 0.21 14.23 -18.60
CA LEU A 214 1.20 13.33 -18.00
C LEU A 214 2.39 14.12 -17.40
N ILE A 215 2.85 15.18 -18.08
CA ILE A 215 3.90 16.07 -17.58
C ILE A 215 3.40 16.89 -16.37
N GLN A 216 2.18 17.41 -16.44
CA GLN A 216 1.55 18.17 -15.34
C GLN A 216 1.46 17.31 -14.08
N VAL A 217 0.97 16.08 -14.19
CA VAL A 217 0.85 15.14 -13.06
C VAL A 217 2.22 14.81 -12.48
N ALA A 218 3.18 14.39 -13.31
CA ALA A 218 4.53 14.05 -12.84
C ALA A 218 5.22 15.23 -12.13
N THR A 219 5.07 16.44 -12.67
CA THR A 219 5.60 17.66 -12.04
C THR A 219 4.89 18.00 -10.73
N THR A 220 3.57 17.84 -10.68
CA THR A 220 2.76 18.21 -9.52
C THR A 220 2.96 17.23 -8.36
N TYR A 221 2.92 15.93 -8.64
CA TYR A 221 3.09 14.89 -7.62
C TYR A 221 4.56 14.61 -7.29
N GLY A 222 5.49 15.06 -8.13
CA GLY A 222 6.92 14.99 -7.86
C GLY A 222 7.56 13.64 -8.12
N PHE A 223 7.28 13.02 -9.29
CA PHE A 223 7.90 11.76 -9.75
C PHE A 223 8.48 11.90 -11.17
N ASP A 224 9.20 10.89 -11.66
CA ASP A 224 10.24 11.10 -12.67
C ASP A 224 9.85 10.84 -14.13
N GLY A 225 8.66 10.31 -14.41
CA GLY A 225 8.29 9.94 -15.78
C GLY A 225 7.25 8.82 -15.90
N TRP A 226 7.23 8.18 -17.07
CA TRP A 226 6.18 7.21 -17.44
C TRP A 226 6.68 6.00 -18.22
N PHE A 227 6.17 4.83 -17.86
CA PHE A 227 6.31 3.58 -18.60
C PHE A 227 5.07 3.36 -19.47
N ILE A 228 5.24 3.27 -20.78
CA ILE A 228 4.14 3.02 -21.73
C ILE A 228 4.16 1.53 -22.12
N ASN A 229 3.13 0.81 -21.66
CA ASN A 229 2.84 -0.55 -22.11
C ASN A 229 1.63 -0.56 -23.04
N GLN A 230 1.87 -0.55 -24.34
CA GLN A 230 0.81 -0.62 -25.35
C GLN A 230 0.56 -2.09 -25.74
N GLU A 231 -0.46 -2.73 -25.17
CA GLU A 231 -0.82 -4.12 -25.52
C GLU A 231 -2.16 -4.27 -26.26
N THR A 232 -2.91 -3.19 -26.46
CA THR A 232 -4.18 -3.26 -27.20
C THR A 232 -3.94 -3.54 -28.69
N GLU A 233 -4.34 -4.72 -29.13
CA GLU A 233 -4.25 -5.17 -30.53
C GLU A 233 -5.46 -4.72 -31.39
N GLY A 234 -6.54 -4.31 -30.73
CA GLY A 234 -7.82 -3.96 -31.35
C GLY A 234 -8.60 -5.16 -31.87
N ASN A 235 -9.78 -4.89 -32.44
CA ASN A 235 -10.68 -5.94 -32.93
C ASN A 235 -10.75 -5.96 -34.46
N LYS A 236 -11.60 -6.84 -35.03
CA LYS A 236 -11.73 -6.96 -36.49
C LYS A 236 -12.24 -5.69 -37.18
N GLU A 237 -13.01 -4.86 -36.47
CA GLU A 237 -13.60 -3.64 -37.00
C GLU A 237 -12.63 -2.46 -36.91
N ARG A 238 -11.89 -2.39 -35.80
CA ARG A 238 -10.83 -1.41 -35.56
C ARG A 238 -9.55 -2.12 -35.11
N PRO A 239 -8.75 -2.67 -36.04
CA PRO A 239 -7.47 -3.25 -35.69
C PRO A 239 -6.45 -2.14 -35.44
N LEU A 240 -5.46 -2.42 -34.59
CA LEU A 240 -4.23 -1.62 -34.51
C LEU A 240 -3.59 -1.56 -35.90
N ASN A 241 -3.05 -0.40 -36.28
CA ASN A 241 -2.46 -0.21 -37.60
C ASN A 241 -1.30 0.79 -37.60
N LYS A 242 -0.58 0.84 -38.73
CA LYS A 242 0.60 1.69 -38.93
C LYS A 242 0.42 3.17 -38.58
N LYS A 243 -0.78 3.73 -38.73
CA LYS A 243 -1.03 5.13 -38.33
C LYS A 243 -1.01 5.31 -36.82
N ASP A 244 -1.47 4.31 -36.07
CA ASP A 244 -1.43 4.34 -34.60
C ASP A 244 0.03 4.29 -34.12
N ALA A 245 0.87 3.46 -34.74
CA ALA A 245 2.30 3.39 -34.46
C ALA A 245 3.03 4.72 -34.75
N ALA A 246 2.74 5.35 -35.90
CA ALA A 246 3.30 6.67 -36.23
C ALA A 246 2.86 7.74 -35.21
N LYS A 247 1.57 7.75 -34.84
CA LYS A 247 1.05 8.67 -33.82
C LYS A 247 1.67 8.46 -32.44
N MET A 248 1.89 7.22 -32.04
CA MET A 248 2.58 6.92 -30.77
C MET A 248 4.02 7.44 -30.79
N GLN A 249 4.74 7.30 -31.90
CA GLN A 249 6.08 7.88 -32.03
C GLN A 249 6.04 9.41 -31.97
N GLU A 250 5.08 10.05 -32.66
CA GLU A 250 4.89 11.51 -32.61
C GLU A 250 4.54 11.99 -31.19
N PHE A 251 3.69 11.24 -30.47
CA PHE A 251 3.36 11.50 -29.07
C PHE A 251 4.60 11.46 -28.18
N ILE A 252 5.43 10.41 -28.29
CA ILE A 252 6.65 10.27 -27.48
C ILE A 252 7.62 11.41 -27.79
N LYS A 253 7.80 11.75 -29.07
CA LYS A 253 8.66 12.87 -29.49
C LYS A 253 8.17 14.19 -28.93
N TYR A 254 6.86 14.45 -28.97
CA TYR A 254 6.26 15.64 -28.39
C TYR A 254 6.49 15.69 -26.87
N PHE A 255 6.23 14.59 -26.16
CA PHE A 255 6.48 14.49 -24.72
C PHE A 255 7.94 14.83 -24.39
N LYS A 256 8.90 14.25 -25.11
CA LYS A 256 10.34 14.51 -24.90
C LYS A 256 10.78 15.91 -25.33
N GLU A 257 10.08 16.55 -26.27
CA GLU A 257 10.32 17.96 -26.60
C GLU A 257 9.85 18.89 -25.47
N GLN A 258 8.69 18.60 -24.85
CA GLN A 258 8.16 19.41 -23.76
C GLN A 258 8.89 19.16 -22.42
N ALA A 259 9.27 17.91 -22.15
CA ALA A 259 9.92 17.49 -20.91
C ALA A 259 11.13 16.59 -21.19
N PRO A 260 12.26 17.14 -21.69
CA PRO A 260 13.43 16.36 -22.09
C PRO A 260 14.06 15.56 -20.95
N ASP A 261 13.95 16.05 -19.71
CA ASP A 261 14.51 15.42 -18.51
C ASP A 261 13.59 14.36 -17.89
N MET A 262 12.29 14.35 -18.21
CA MET A 262 11.35 13.33 -17.73
C MET A 262 11.56 12.02 -18.46
N ARG A 263 11.60 10.92 -17.71
CA ARG A 263 11.86 9.60 -18.26
C ARG A 263 10.66 9.05 -19.00
N LEU A 264 10.88 8.43 -20.15
CA LEU A 264 9.88 7.69 -20.88
C LEU A 264 10.44 6.36 -21.35
N VAL A 265 9.84 5.28 -20.83
CA VAL A 265 10.20 3.90 -21.16
C VAL A 265 9.11 3.29 -22.02
N TYR A 266 9.50 2.59 -23.09
CA TYR A 266 8.56 1.92 -23.98
C TYR A 266 8.69 0.39 -23.89
N TYR A 267 7.56 -0.31 -23.79
CA TYR A 267 7.54 -1.79 -23.78
C TYR A 267 7.58 -2.37 -25.21
N ASP A 268 8.41 -3.37 -25.45
CA ASP A 268 8.54 -4.09 -26.72
C ASP A 268 7.26 -4.86 -27.08
N SER A 269 6.31 -4.18 -27.73
CA SER A 269 4.94 -4.68 -27.98
C SER A 269 4.45 -4.32 -29.38
N MET A 270 3.97 -3.08 -29.58
CA MET A 270 3.56 -2.58 -30.88
C MET A 270 4.76 -2.43 -31.82
N THR A 271 4.60 -2.91 -33.05
CA THR A 271 5.59 -2.76 -34.14
C THR A 271 5.29 -1.54 -35.02
N ALA A 272 6.24 -1.17 -35.88
CA ALA A 272 6.13 -0.08 -36.85
C ALA A 272 5.01 -0.23 -37.89
N GLU A 273 4.51 -1.45 -38.08
CA GLU A 273 3.34 -1.72 -38.93
C GLU A 273 2.02 -1.65 -38.14
N GLY A 274 2.09 -1.28 -36.85
CA GLY A 274 0.97 -1.22 -35.90
C GLY A 274 0.37 -2.59 -35.64
N LYS A 275 1.22 -3.57 -35.33
CA LYS A 275 0.79 -4.91 -34.89
C LYS A 275 1.34 -5.19 -33.51
N MET A 276 0.53 -5.84 -32.69
CA MET A 276 0.99 -6.47 -31.45
C MET A 276 1.85 -7.68 -31.80
N ASP A 277 3.17 -7.55 -31.64
CA ASP A 277 4.16 -8.59 -31.99
C ASP A 277 5.43 -8.33 -31.18
N TRP A 278 5.52 -8.93 -29.98
CA TRP A 278 6.69 -8.81 -29.11
C TRP A 278 7.93 -9.39 -29.79
N GLN A 279 9.00 -8.60 -29.95
CA GLN A 279 10.21 -9.06 -30.64
C GLN A 279 11.19 -9.75 -29.69
N ASN A 280 11.04 -9.58 -28.38
CA ASN A 280 11.94 -10.04 -27.32
C ASN A 280 13.36 -9.45 -27.43
N ALA A 281 13.49 -8.39 -28.25
CA ALA A 281 14.75 -7.87 -28.76
C ALA A 281 14.52 -6.50 -29.40
N LEU A 282 15.57 -5.67 -29.46
CA LEU A 282 15.56 -4.51 -30.33
C LEU A 282 15.77 -4.96 -31.79
N THR A 283 14.83 -4.61 -32.67
CA THR A 283 14.84 -5.01 -34.09
C THR A 283 14.37 -3.85 -34.98
N ASP A 284 14.49 -4.01 -36.30
CA ASP A 284 13.93 -3.04 -37.26
C ASP A 284 12.41 -2.83 -37.11
N LYS A 285 11.68 -3.76 -36.48
CA LYS A 285 10.22 -3.64 -36.31
C LYS A 285 9.81 -2.73 -35.15
N ASN A 286 10.65 -2.52 -34.15
CA ASN A 286 10.34 -1.71 -32.96
C ASN A 286 11.35 -0.57 -32.73
N ALA A 287 12.46 -0.54 -33.48
CA ALA A 287 13.49 0.50 -33.38
C ALA A 287 12.96 1.93 -33.52
N MET A 288 11.84 2.14 -34.22
CA MET A 288 11.22 3.45 -34.37
C MET A 288 10.84 4.12 -33.03
N PHE A 289 10.60 3.32 -31.99
CA PHE A 289 10.27 3.85 -30.65
C PHE A 289 11.51 4.27 -29.86
N MET A 290 12.71 3.92 -30.33
CA MET A 290 13.99 4.33 -29.73
C MET A 290 14.71 5.40 -30.55
N ALA A 291 14.69 5.28 -31.89
CA ALA A 291 15.27 6.24 -32.80
C ALA A 291 14.38 6.42 -34.03
N ASP A 292 14.21 7.67 -34.48
CA ASP A 292 13.48 7.96 -35.71
C ASP A 292 14.32 7.69 -36.98
N ASP A 293 13.70 7.83 -38.16
CA ASP A 293 14.36 7.57 -39.45
C ASP A 293 15.58 8.47 -39.72
N GLU A 294 15.73 9.57 -38.98
CA GLU A 294 16.87 10.49 -39.04
C GLU A 294 17.96 10.16 -38.02
N GLY A 295 17.72 9.17 -37.15
CA GLY A 295 18.61 8.75 -36.07
C GLY A 295 18.50 9.60 -34.80
N ASN A 296 17.45 10.42 -34.66
CA ASN A 296 17.21 11.16 -33.43
C ASN A 296 16.56 10.25 -32.37
N ALA A 297 16.93 10.41 -31.10
CA ALA A 297 16.33 9.66 -30.00
C ALA A 297 14.82 9.92 -29.86
N VAL A 298 14.08 8.88 -29.47
CA VAL A 298 12.61 8.90 -29.27
C VAL A 298 12.28 8.61 -27.81
N ALA A 299 12.16 7.35 -27.38
CA ALA A 299 12.08 7.01 -25.96
C ALA A 299 13.48 6.95 -25.33
N ASP A 300 13.57 7.09 -24.00
CA ASP A 300 14.84 7.02 -23.29
C ASP A 300 15.34 5.57 -23.19
N GLU A 301 14.43 4.64 -22.89
CA GLU A 301 14.75 3.25 -22.60
C GLU A 301 13.67 2.30 -23.15
N MET A 302 14.03 1.03 -23.39
CA MET A 302 13.09 -0.01 -23.83
C MET A 302 13.15 -1.22 -22.92
N PHE A 303 11.98 -1.69 -22.49
CA PHE A 303 11.86 -2.97 -21.82
C PHE A 303 11.54 -4.06 -22.85
N LEU A 304 12.44 -5.02 -23.00
CA LEU A 304 12.34 -6.12 -23.96
C LEU A 304 11.46 -7.25 -23.38
N ASN A 305 10.59 -7.83 -24.21
CA ASN A 305 9.73 -8.93 -23.80
C ASN A 305 10.53 -10.18 -23.40
N PHE A 306 9.89 -11.07 -22.62
CA PHE A 306 10.56 -12.11 -21.82
C PHE A 306 11.24 -13.25 -22.60
N TRP A 307 10.78 -13.56 -23.82
CA TRP A 307 11.11 -14.85 -24.45
C TRP A 307 12.54 -14.95 -25.02
N TRP A 308 13.41 -13.97 -24.77
CA TRP A 308 14.82 -14.06 -25.13
C TRP A 308 15.55 -15.22 -24.43
N SER A 309 15.01 -15.70 -23.30
CA SER A 309 15.55 -16.82 -22.54
C SER A 309 14.99 -18.19 -22.91
N GLU A 310 14.03 -18.29 -23.83
CA GLU A 310 13.39 -19.56 -24.21
C GLU A 310 14.33 -20.46 -25.01
N GLU A 311 14.25 -21.78 -24.79
CA GLU A 311 15.12 -22.77 -25.45
C GLU A 311 15.00 -22.70 -26.98
N GLU A 312 13.78 -22.50 -27.51
CA GLU A 312 13.54 -22.46 -28.96
C GLU A 312 14.10 -21.22 -29.65
N LEU A 313 14.39 -20.16 -28.88
CA LEU A 313 14.94 -18.89 -29.37
C LEU A 313 16.43 -18.71 -29.04
N ALA A 314 17.02 -19.60 -28.23
CA ALA A 314 18.40 -19.49 -27.77
C ALA A 314 19.43 -19.38 -28.91
N ASP A 315 19.23 -20.12 -30.00
CA ASP A 315 20.13 -20.10 -31.18
C ASP A 315 20.16 -18.73 -31.90
N GLN A 316 19.22 -17.83 -31.60
CA GLN A 316 19.15 -16.49 -32.21
C GLN A 316 19.98 -15.44 -31.45
N GLU A 317 20.49 -15.76 -30.26
CA GLU A 317 21.29 -14.84 -29.42
C GLU A 317 20.66 -13.42 -29.32
N LEU A 318 19.36 -13.34 -29.06
CA LEU A 318 18.55 -12.13 -29.22
C LEU A 318 19.09 -10.89 -28.49
N LEU A 319 19.64 -11.03 -27.29
CA LEU A 319 20.21 -9.91 -26.54
C LEU A 319 21.51 -9.39 -27.14
N LYS A 320 22.34 -10.27 -27.70
CA LYS A 320 23.54 -9.88 -28.43
C LYS A 320 23.18 -9.18 -29.74
N ALA A 321 22.18 -9.69 -30.46
CA ALA A 321 21.64 -8.99 -31.65
C ALA A 321 21.06 -7.61 -31.29
N SER A 322 20.38 -7.49 -30.15
CA SER A 322 19.87 -6.21 -29.64
C SER A 322 20.99 -5.24 -29.32
N LYS A 323 22.09 -5.71 -28.71
CA LYS A 323 23.29 -4.91 -28.48
C LYS A 323 23.89 -4.39 -29.78
N GLU A 324 24.10 -5.25 -30.76
CA GLU A 324 24.63 -4.86 -32.08
C GLU A 324 23.72 -3.84 -32.77
N LYS A 325 22.39 -4.01 -32.65
CA LYS A 325 21.41 -3.06 -33.20
C LYS A 325 21.41 -1.71 -32.48
N ALA A 326 21.51 -1.70 -31.16
CA ALA A 326 21.61 -0.47 -30.37
C ALA A 326 22.87 0.32 -30.78
N GLU A 327 24.02 -0.37 -30.90
CA GLU A 327 25.27 0.22 -31.36
C GLU A 327 25.16 0.78 -32.79
N GLU A 328 24.44 0.11 -33.70
CA GLU A 328 24.14 0.60 -35.06
C GLU A 328 23.36 1.93 -35.03
N LEU A 329 22.39 2.03 -34.11
CA LEU A 329 21.51 3.19 -33.96
C LEU A 329 22.12 4.32 -33.09
N GLY A 330 23.32 4.11 -32.54
CA GLY A 330 23.97 5.08 -31.63
C GLY A 330 23.33 5.16 -30.24
N ILE A 331 22.59 4.13 -29.83
CA ILE A 331 21.96 3.99 -28.52
C ILE A 331 22.86 3.13 -27.63
N SER A 332 22.86 3.37 -26.32
CA SER A 332 23.55 2.48 -25.39
C SER A 332 22.82 1.13 -25.31
N PRO A 333 23.52 -0.02 -25.46
CA PRO A 333 22.91 -1.33 -25.20
C PRO A 333 22.33 -1.48 -23.79
N TYR A 334 22.80 -0.67 -22.84
CA TYR A 334 22.33 -0.65 -21.45
C TYR A 334 21.06 0.20 -21.24
N ASP A 335 20.53 0.84 -22.28
CA ASP A 335 19.19 1.45 -22.28
C ASP A 335 18.10 0.44 -22.71
N LEU A 336 18.51 -0.80 -23.02
CA LEU A 336 17.63 -1.94 -23.24
C LEU A 336 17.61 -2.82 -21.99
N TYR A 337 16.42 -3.14 -21.49
CA TYR A 337 16.24 -3.98 -20.31
C TYR A 337 15.67 -5.33 -20.72
N ALA A 338 16.49 -6.38 -20.61
CA ALA A 338 16.07 -7.75 -20.89
C ALA A 338 15.09 -8.22 -19.81
N GLY A 339 13.81 -8.32 -20.16
CA GLY A 339 12.75 -8.64 -19.22
C GLY A 339 12.81 -10.09 -18.73
N ILE A 340 12.62 -10.30 -17.43
CA ILE A 340 12.37 -11.61 -16.82
C ILE A 340 11.06 -11.51 -16.04
N ASP A 341 10.10 -12.37 -16.38
CA ASP A 341 8.85 -12.50 -15.62
C ASP A 341 9.07 -13.35 -14.37
N VAL A 342 9.15 -12.69 -13.22
CA VAL A 342 9.30 -13.34 -11.92
C VAL A 342 7.98 -13.38 -11.14
N GLN A 343 6.85 -12.99 -11.75
CA GLN A 343 5.57 -12.81 -11.06
C GLN A 343 5.07 -14.10 -10.40
N ALA A 344 5.16 -15.24 -11.11
CA ALA A 344 4.63 -16.52 -10.65
C ALA A 344 5.63 -17.28 -9.77
N GLU A 345 6.88 -17.41 -10.24
CA GLU A 345 7.86 -18.35 -9.69
C GLU A 345 9.06 -17.64 -9.04
N GLY A 346 9.17 -16.32 -9.09
CA GLY A 346 10.26 -15.59 -8.42
C GLY A 346 11.64 -16.00 -8.88
N TYR A 347 12.55 -16.25 -7.93
CA TYR A 347 13.87 -16.80 -8.23
C TYR A 347 13.85 -18.29 -8.66
N PHE A 348 12.68 -18.92 -8.78
CA PHE A 348 12.54 -20.22 -9.44
C PHE A 348 12.26 -20.10 -10.94
N THR A 349 12.02 -18.89 -11.46
CA THR A 349 11.87 -18.65 -12.90
C THR A 349 13.16 -19.07 -13.63
N PRO A 350 13.09 -19.96 -14.63
CA PRO A 350 14.24 -20.30 -15.45
C PRO A 350 14.60 -19.12 -16.35
N ALA A 351 15.86 -18.65 -16.27
CA ALA A 351 16.38 -17.60 -17.14
C ALA A 351 17.76 -18.02 -17.67
N ARG A 352 17.97 -17.94 -18.99
CA ARG A 352 19.22 -18.35 -19.65
C ARG A 352 20.30 -17.28 -19.48
N TRP A 353 20.94 -17.27 -18.31
CA TRP A 353 21.97 -16.30 -17.93
C TRP A 353 23.18 -16.30 -18.88
N ASP A 354 23.46 -17.43 -19.54
CA ASP A 354 24.50 -17.54 -20.57
C ASP A 354 24.21 -16.71 -21.84
N LEU A 355 22.93 -16.39 -22.12
CA LEU A 355 22.54 -15.49 -23.21
C LEU A 355 22.55 -14.02 -22.78
N PHE A 356 22.44 -13.76 -21.48
CA PHE A 356 22.54 -12.42 -20.91
C PHE A 356 24.00 -11.94 -20.82
N GLU A 357 24.91 -12.86 -20.49
CA GLU A 357 26.34 -12.62 -20.42
C GLU A 357 26.96 -12.35 -21.81
N SER A 358 27.92 -11.41 -21.88
CA SER A 358 28.61 -11.04 -23.13
C SER A 358 30.13 -11.27 -23.09
N GLY A 359 30.67 -11.66 -21.94
CA GLY A 359 32.10 -11.82 -21.69
C GLY A 359 32.42 -11.94 -20.21
N GLU A 360 33.70 -11.77 -19.85
CA GLU A 360 34.10 -11.70 -18.44
C GLU A 360 33.54 -10.44 -17.79
N ASN A 361 32.60 -10.61 -16.86
CA ASN A 361 32.01 -9.54 -16.05
C ASN A 361 31.30 -8.46 -16.89
N THR A 362 30.68 -8.85 -18.00
CA THR A 362 29.91 -7.94 -18.87
C THR A 362 28.63 -8.61 -19.33
N THR A 363 27.58 -7.81 -19.58
CA THR A 363 26.29 -8.27 -20.09
C THR A 363 26.04 -7.72 -21.49
N ASN A 364 25.07 -8.28 -22.22
CA ASN A 364 24.70 -7.75 -23.54
C ASN A 364 23.86 -6.48 -23.42
N THR A 365 22.97 -6.43 -22.43
CA THR A 365 22.03 -5.35 -22.14
C THR A 365 21.90 -5.14 -20.63
N SER A 366 20.99 -4.26 -20.20
CA SER A 366 20.53 -4.15 -18.80
C SER A 366 19.49 -5.23 -18.46
N LEU A 367 19.15 -5.36 -17.17
CA LEU A 367 18.23 -6.38 -16.64
C LEU A 367 16.88 -5.75 -16.25
N GLY A 368 15.78 -6.28 -16.77
CA GLY A 368 14.43 -5.90 -16.37
C GLY A 368 13.76 -7.00 -15.55
N LEU A 369 13.30 -6.70 -14.34
CA LEU A 369 12.52 -7.64 -13.52
C LEU A 369 11.05 -7.23 -13.54
N TYR A 370 10.19 -8.09 -14.09
CA TYR A 370 8.75 -7.91 -14.05
C TYR A 370 8.14 -8.61 -12.83
N CYS A 371 7.46 -7.84 -12.00
CA CYS A 371 6.83 -8.23 -10.74
C CYS A 371 7.78 -8.88 -9.70
N PRO A 372 8.93 -8.26 -9.35
CA PRO A 372 9.76 -8.73 -8.22
C PRO A 372 9.02 -8.64 -6.87
N SER A 373 7.89 -7.93 -6.81
CA SER A 373 6.91 -7.97 -5.71
C SER A 373 6.38 -9.38 -5.40
N TRP A 374 6.64 -10.39 -6.26
CA TRP A 374 6.50 -11.80 -5.90
C TRP A 374 7.10 -12.15 -4.53
N ALA A 375 8.25 -11.56 -4.17
CA ALA A 375 8.87 -11.80 -2.88
C ALA A 375 7.92 -11.45 -1.73
N TYR A 376 7.14 -10.37 -1.88
CA TYR A 376 6.11 -9.96 -0.92
C TYR A 376 4.86 -10.83 -1.05
N SER A 377 4.24 -10.90 -2.23
CA SER A 377 2.94 -11.56 -2.42
C SER A 377 2.95 -13.06 -2.17
N SER A 378 4.10 -13.72 -2.35
CA SER A 378 4.26 -15.15 -2.05
C SER A 378 4.58 -15.43 -0.58
N SER A 379 4.82 -14.40 0.24
CA SER A 379 5.30 -14.53 1.61
C SER A 379 4.18 -14.57 2.64
N SER A 380 4.47 -15.20 3.77
CA SER A 380 3.52 -15.35 4.88
C SER A 380 3.85 -14.49 6.10
N THR A 381 5.06 -13.95 6.16
CA THR A 381 5.59 -13.12 7.26
C THR A 381 6.61 -12.12 6.69
N GLN A 382 6.90 -11.04 7.41
CA GLN A 382 7.96 -10.10 7.01
C GLN A 382 9.35 -10.76 6.94
N ASP A 383 9.66 -11.71 7.83
CA ASP A 383 10.93 -12.46 7.80
C ASP A 383 11.06 -13.32 6.52
N ASP A 384 9.97 -13.95 6.09
CA ASP A 384 9.91 -14.72 4.84
C ASP A 384 10.07 -13.80 3.62
N PHE A 385 9.40 -12.65 3.63
CA PHE A 385 9.52 -11.63 2.60
C PHE A 385 10.98 -11.16 2.45
N HIS A 386 11.62 -10.72 3.53
CA HIS A 386 13.01 -10.24 3.48
C HIS A 386 14.00 -11.33 3.04
N LYS A 387 13.77 -12.61 3.38
CA LYS A 387 14.60 -13.74 2.91
C LYS A 387 14.45 -13.99 1.42
N LYS A 388 13.23 -13.91 0.90
CA LYS A 388 12.98 -14.05 -0.54
C LYS A 388 13.55 -12.89 -1.33
N GLU A 389 13.38 -11.66 -0.84
CA GLU A 389 14.06 -10.51 -1.44
C GLU A 389 15.58 -10.71 -1.43
N ASN A 390 16.16 -11.14 -0.32
CA ASN A 390 17.61 -11.39 -0.24
C ASN A 390 18.09 -12.40 -1.29
N THR A 391 17.38 -13.51 -1.47
CA THR A 391 17.73 -14.48 -2.52
C THR A 391 17.56 -13.91 -3.93
N LEU A 392 16.48 -13.16 -4.16
CA LEU A 392 16.16 -12.58 -5.46
C LEU A 392 17.20 -11.54 -5.88
N TRP A 393 17.55 -10.62 -4.98
CA TRP A 393 18.40 -9.46 -5.25
C TRP A 393 19.88 -9.72 -5.01
N VAL A 394 20.24 -10.55 -4.03
CA VAL A 394 21.63 -10.85 -3.71
C VAL A 394 22.04 -12.10 -4.48
N ASN A 395 21.87 -13.27 -3.87
CA ASN A 395 22.12 -14.58 -4.48
C ASN A 395 21.72 -15.69 -3.48
N SER A 396 21.90 -16.95 -3.88
CA SER A 396 21.56 -18.11 -3.04
C SER A 396 22.32 -18.27 -1.72
N LYS A 397 23.40 -17.49 -1.51
CA LYS A 397 24.17 -17.45 -0.26
C LYS A 397 23.78 -16.30 0.65
N GLY A 398 23.05 -15.32 0.12
CA GLY A 398 22.69 -14.12 0.85
C GLY A 398 23.90 -13.26 1.23
N ASP A 399 24.97 -13.32 0.45
CA ASP A 399 26.17 -12.49 0.59
C ASP A 399 26.65 -12.10 -0.82
N PRO A 400 26.66 -10.81 -1.19
CA PRO A 400 27.03 -10.38 -2.54
C PRO A 400 28.49 -10.66 -2.90
N SER A 401 29.37 -10.83 -1.91
CA SER A 401 30.80 -11.08 -2.11
C SER A 401 31.14 -12.55 -2.35
N GLU A 402 30.23 -13.48 -2.03
CA GLU A 402 30.46 -14.91 -2.13
C GLU A 402 30.61 -15.39 -3.59
N GLU A 403 31.59 -16.26 -3.83
CA GLU A 403 31.73 -16.93 -5.12
C GLU A 403 30.81 -18.16 -5.19
N ILE A 404 29.87 -18.15 -6.14
CA ILE A 404 28.92 -19.24 -6.33
C ILE A 404 29.28 -20.08 -7.54
N THR A 405 29.30 -21.39 -7.35
CA THR A 405 29.31 -22.35 -8.47
C THR A 405 27.87 -22.71 -8.82
N TYR A 406 27.47 -22.39 -10.04
CA TYR A 406 26.13 -22.67 -10.53
C TYR A 406 26.06 -24.04 -11.22
N SER A 407 24.97 -24.77 -11.00
CA SER A 407 24.76 -26.12 -11.54
C SER A 407 24.18 -26.15 -12.96
N SER A 408 23.60 -25.03 -13.42
CA SER A 408 23.05 -24.88 -14.78
C SER A 408 23.06 -23.43 -15.23
N ASN A 409 22.84 -23.21 -16.53
CA ASN A 409 22.67 -21.89 -17.11
C ASN A 409 21.37 -21.19 -16.69
N GLU A 410 20.42 -21.95 -16.14
CA GLU A 410 19.09 -21.45 -15.75
C GLU A 410 18.94 -21.18 -14.26
N GLN A 411 19.87 -21.67 -13.43
CA GLN A 411 19.81 -21.43 -11.99
C GLN A 411 19.89 -19.92 -11.70
N TRP A 412 18.97 -19.40 -10.89
CA TRP A 412 18.96 -17.99 -10.51
C TRP A 412 20.30 -17.54 -9.93
N ARG A 413 20.80 -16.41 -10.45
CA ARG A 413 22.10 -15.83 -10.09
C ARG A 413 21.97 -14.83 -8.94
N GLY A 414 20.83 -14.15 -8.87
CA GLY A 414 20.65 -12.98 -8.02
C GLY A 414 21.29 -11.74 -8.65
N VAL A 415 20.63 -10.59 -8.50
CA VAL A 415 20.99 -9.34 -9.19
C VAL A 415 22.41 -8.89 -8.84
N SER A 416 22.84 -9.08 -7.59
CA SER A 416 24.19 -8.74 -7.12
C SER A 416 25.31 -9.47 -7.85
N THR A 417 25.01 -10.55 -8.60
CA THR A 417 26.01 -11.22 -9.44
C THR A 417 26.52 -10.28 -10.54
N TYR A 418 25.67 -9.42 -11.10
CA TYR A 418 26.00 -8.61 -12.27
C TYR A 418 26.03 -7.10 -11.97
N ALA A 419 25.10 -6.60 -11.17
CA ALA A 419 25.00 -5.17 -10.88
C ALA A 419 25.78 -4.81 -9.60
N VAL A 420 26.63 -3.78 -9.69
CA VAL A 420 27.27 -3.18 -8.51
C VAL A 420 26.24 -2.47 -7.62
N GLU A 421 26.42 -2.57 -6.31
CA GLU A 421 25.62 -1.82 -5.34
C GLU A 421 25.86 -0.31 -5.48
N LYS A 422 24.77 0.46 -5.54
CA LYS A 422 24.79 1.92 -5.55
C LYS A 422 24.39 2.46 -4.17
N THR A 423 24.78 3.69 -3.88
CA THR A 423 24.48 4.31 -2.58
C THR A 423 24.15 5.79 -2.73
N ALA A 424 23.12 6.23 -2.01
CA ALA A 424 22.75 7.63 -1.86
C ALA A 424 23.50 8.33 -0.71
N LEU A 425 24.41 7.63 -0.03
CA LEU A 425 25.21 8.19 1.08
C LEU A 425 26.37 9.04 0.55
N SER A 426 26.05 10.16 -0.07
CA SER A 426 26.99 11.10 -0.70
C SER A 426 27.11 12.44 0.04
N SER A 427 26.27 12.69 1.04
CA SER A 427 26.24 13.94 1.81
C SER A 427 25.81 13.72 3.26
N LEU A 428 26.12 14.70 4.12
CA LEU A 428 25.69 14.75 5.52
C LEU A 428 24.45 15.66 5.67
N PRO A 429 23.56 15.41 6.64
CA PRO A 429 23.62 14.31 7.62
C PRO A 429 23.16 12.96 7.05
N PHE A 430 23.78 11.87 7.51
CA PHE A 430 23.30 10.50 7.33
C PHE A 430 22.73 9.98 8.66
N VAL A 431 21.46 9.57 8.64
CA VAL A 431 20.77 8.93 9.77
C VAL A 431 20.00 7.71 9.26
N THR A 432 20.08 6.61 10.00
CA THR A 432 19.22 5.44 9.79
C THR A 432 18.85 4.84 11.14
N ASN A 433 17.58 4.55 11.32
CA ASN A 433 17.05 3.75 12.42
C ASN A 433 16.72 2.32 11.98
N PHE A 434 17.09 1.96 10.74
CA PHE A 434 16.72 0.71 10.09
C PHE A 434 15.20 0.54 9.93
N ALA A 435 14.45 1.66 9.84
CA ALA A 435 13.02 1.63 9.58
C ALA A 435 12.76 1.11 8.15
N THR A 436 11.98 0.05 8.02
CA THR A 436 11.61 -0.50 6.69
C THR A 436 10.39 0.21 6.08
N GLY A 437 9.70 1.05 6.84
CA GLY A 437 8.46 1.72 6.41
C GLY A 437 7.17 1.03 6.86
N SER A 438 7.26 0.00 7.71
CA SER A 438 6.12 -0.58 8.42
C SER A 438 6.54 -1.20 9.76
N GLY A 439 5.57 -1.53 10.61
CA GLY A 439 5.82 -2.25 11.85
C GLY A 439 4.55 -2.68 12.59
N TYR A 440 4.67 -3.71 13.43
CA TYR A 440 3.63 -4.14 14.37
C TYR A 440 3.51 -3.22 15.60
N SER A 441 4.44 -2.28 15.73
CA SER A 441 4.60 -1.40 16.88
C SER A 441 5.41 -0.19 16.48
N PHE A 442 5.34 0.86 17.30
CA PHE A 442 6.19 2.02 17.16
C PHE A 442 6.98 2.25 18.45
N PHE A 443 8.29 2.41 18.30
CA PHE A 443 9.24 2.67 19.37
C PHE A 443 9.77 4.10 19.29
N ARG A 444 10.06 4.69 20.44
CA ARG A 444 10.75 5.97 20.56
C ARG A 444 11.78 5.88 21.68
N GLU A 445 13.04 6.14 21.37
CA GLU A 445 14.17 5.97 22.30
C GLU A 445 14.23 4.58 22.96
N GLY A 446 13.82 3.54 22.22
CA GLY A 446 13.79 2.17 22.71
C GLY A 446 12.54 1.79 23.50
N GLU A 447 11.64 2.73 23.80
CA GLU A 447 10.38 2.47 24.49
C GLU A 447 9.24 2.24 23.49
N GLN A 448 8.46 1.17 23.68
CA GLN A 448 7.27 0.90 22.86
C GLN A 448 6.15 1.87 23.26
N ILE A 449 5.81 2.81 22.36
CA ILE A 449 4.75 3.81 22.58
C ILE A 449 3.45 3.46 21.85
N SER A 450 3.47 2.49 20.95
CA SER A 450 2.30 1.99 20.23
C SER A 450 2.42 0.50 19.93
N LYS A 451 1.33 -0.24 20.10
CA LYS A 451 1.11 -1.61 19.58
C LYS A 451 0.24 -1.62 18.31
N MET A 452 -0.14 -0.44 17.82
CA MET A 452 -0.91 -0.34 16.58
C MET A 452 0.01 -0.68 15.41
N ASP A 453 -0.41 -1.64 14.59
CA ASP A 453 0.20 -1.91 13.29
C ASP A 453 0.20 -0.64 12.45
N TRP A 454 1.24 -0.43 11.65
CA TRP A 454 1.33 0.74 10.80
C TRP A 454 2.21 0.48 9.57
N ASN A 455 1.90 1.19 8.48
CA ASN A 455 2.80 1.37 7.37
C ASN A 455 2.76 2.81 6.88
N ASN A 456 3.93 3.33 6.55
CA ASN A 456 4.16 4.58 5.84
C ASN A 456 5.58 4.49 5.25
N ARG A 457 5.69 4.20 3.95
CA ARG A 457 7.00 3.98 3.30
C ARG A 457 7.81 5.27 3.16
N SER A 458 7.19 6.44 3.19
CA SER A 458 7.89 7.74 3.19
C SER A 458 8.88 7.90 4.35
N VAL A 459 8.62 7.24 5.48
CA VAL A 459 9.49 7.27 6.66
C VAL A 459 10.46 6.08 6.74
N GLY A 460 10.54 5.25 5.70
CA GLY A 460 11.57 4.22 5.57
C GLY A 460 12.97 4.83 5.44
N ASP A 461 13.98 4.17 5.98
CA ASP A 461 15.36 4.65 5.99
C ASP A 461 16.19 4.08 4.84
N ILE A 462 17.40 4.64 4.64
CA ILE A 462 18.43 3.99 3.83
C ILE A 462 18.94 2.77 4.61
N LEU A 463 18.65 1.59 4.07
CA LEU A 463 19.02 0.29 4.63
C LEU A 463 20.45 -0.12 4.21
N PRO A 464 21.08 -1.11 4.87
CA PRO A 464 22.44 -1.54 4.53
C PRO A 464 22.61 -1.90 3.06
N THR A 465 23.67 -1.35 2.46
CA THR A 465 24.09 -1.61 1.08
C THR A 465 24.39 -3.10 0.88
N TYR A 466 25.13 -3.70 1.81
CA TYR A 466 25.58 -5.09 1.74
C TYR A 466 24.78 -5.97 2.70
N ARG A 467 24.10 -6.99 2.16
CA ARG A 467 23.20 -7.88 2.93
C ARG A 467 23.43 -9.35 2.59
N TRP A 468 24.14 -10.12 3.41
CA TRP A 468 24.95 -9.71 4.56
C TRP A 468 26.38 -10.21 4.44
N MET A 469 27.32 -9.27 4.40
CA MET A 469 28.75 -9.56 4.43
C MET A 469 29.22 -9.64 5.88
N ILE A 470 29.38 -10.86 6.40
CA ILE A 470 29.80 -11.12 7.79
C ILE A 470 31.00 -12.05 7.82
N GLU A 471 32.11 -11.56 8.37
CA GLU A 471 33.31 -12.33 8.64
C GLU A 471 33.33 -12.74 10.11
N ASN A 472 33.39 -14.04 10.40
CA ASN A 472 33.39 -14.58 11.75
C ASN A 472 34.77 -15.16 12.10
N GLU A 473 35.41 -14.67 13.15
CA GLU A 473 36.65 -15.26 13.68
C GLU A 473 36.35 -16.53 14.50
N GLY A 474 37.13 -17.59 14.30
CA GLY A 474 37.03 -18.80 15.12
C GLY A 474 35.75 -19.58 14.88
N GLU A 475 35.03 -19.90 15.96
CA GLU A 475 33.73 -20.56 15.92
C GLU A 475 32.54 -19.59 16.10
N ASN A 476 32.78 -18.28 15.94
CA ASN A 476 31.69 -17.32 15.79
C ASN A 476 30.81 -17.72 14.60
N ALA A 477 29.51 -17.47 14.72
CA ALA A 477 28.54 -17.77 13.68
C ALA A 477 27.37 -16.79 13.78
N LEU A 478 27.64 -15.51 13.51
CA LEU A 478 26.59 -14.50 13.42
C LEU A 478 25.91 -14.52 12.06
N ASP A 479 24.61 -14.28 12.09
CA ASP A 479 23.73 -14.01 10.96
C ASP A 479 22.93 -12.73 11.24
N ALA A 480 22.25 -12.17 10.25
CA ALA A 480 21.57 -10.88 10.35
C ALA A 480 20.13 -10.91 9.80
N ARG A 481 19.24 -10.16 10.45
CA ARG A 481 17.87 -9.89 9.98
C ARG A 481 17.35 -8.58 10.57
N PHE A 482 16.30 -8.03 9.96
CA PHE A 482 15.52 -6.98 10.62
C PHE A 482 14.73 -7.58 11.80
N ASP A 483 14.63 -6.83 12.90
CA ASP A 483 13.87 -7.22 14.09
C ASP A 483 12.72 -6.26 14.31
N VAL A 484 11.50 -6.80 14.32
CA VAL A 484 10.24 -6.07 14.49
C VAL A 484 9.78 -6.02 15.95
N ALA A 485 10.46 -6.75 16.84
CA ALA A 485 10.08 -6.85 18.25
C ALA A 485 10.77 -5.80 19.13
N GLU A 486 11.91 -5.27 18.68
CA GLU A 486 12.67 -4.22 19.37
C GLU A 486 13.20 -3.21 18.35
N ALA A 487 12.98 -1.92 18.58
CA ALA A 487 13.55 -0.85 17.78
C ALA A 487 13.95 0.34 18.66
N TRP A 488 14.88 1.17 18.18
CA TRP A 488 15.21 2.43 18.85
C TRP A 488 14.19 3.51 18.50
N TYR A 489 13.87 3.64 17.22
CA TYR A 489 12.86 4.56 16.71
C TYR A 489 12.14 3.90 15.51
N GLY A 490 10.82 4.05 15.41
CA GLY A 490 10.04 3.42 14.34
C GLY A 490 9.66 1.97 14.66
N GLY A 491 9.64 1.09 13.65
CA GLY A 491 9.04 -0.24 13.74
C GLY A 491 10.04 -1.40 13.69
N THR A 492 11.29 -1.13 13.33
CA THR A 492 12.32 -2.15 13.09
C THR A 492 13.70 -1.70 13.57
N SER A 493 14.53 -2.67 13.96
CA SER A 493 15.99 -2.52 14.10
C SER A 493 16.73 -3.54 13.23
N LEU A 494 18.05 -3.46 13.15
CA LEU A 494 18.87 -4.51 12.56
C LEU A 494 19.46 -5.41 13.66
N LYS A 495 19.21 -6.71 13.58
CA LYS A 495 19.67 -7.70 14.55
C LYS A 495 20.73 -8.63 13.98
N LEU A 496 21.86 -8.70 14.67
CA LEU A 496 22.82 -9.80 14.57
C LEU A 496 22.48 -10.86 15.61
N TYR A 497 22.50 -12.13 15.23
CA TYR A 497 22.20 -13.22 16.12
C TYR A 497 23.01 -14.47 15.81
N GLY A 498 23.34 -15.27 16.83
CA GLY A 498 24.07 -16.52 16.64
C GLY A 498 25.00 -16.85 17.80
N LYS A 499 26.12 -17.50 17.49
CA LYS A 499 27.15 -17.85 18.49
C LYS A 499 28.29 -16.83 18.46
N MET A 500 28.71 -16.38 19.63
CA MET A 500 29.93 -15.61 19.84
C MET A 500 30.84 -16.27 20.88
N GLU A 501 32.12 -16.42 20.55
CA GLU A 501 33.17 -16.78 21.48
C GLU A 501 33.70 -15.53 22.20
N LYS A 502 34.26 -15.76 23.39
CA LYS A 502 34.90 -14.72 24.18
C LYS A 502 36.10 -14.12 23.43
N ASP A 503 36.17 -12.80 23.38
CA ASP A 503 37.28 -12.03 22.83
C ASP A 503 37.58 -12.31 21.33
N LYS A 504 36.63 -12.93 20.60
CA LYS A 504 36.70 -13.19 19.16
C LYS A 504 35.88 -12.16 18.39
N VAL A 505 36.40 -11.75 17.24
CA VAL A 505 35.78 -10.70 16.43
C VAL A 505 34.82 -11.29 15.40
N SER A 506 33.65 -10.68 15.27
CA SER A 506 32.86 -10.78 14.03
C SER A 506 32.75 -9.41 13.40
N LYS A 507 33.09 -9.29 12.12
CA LYS A 507 33.03 -8.06 11.33
C LYS A 507 31.80 -8.09 10.43
N ILE A 508 31.00 -7.04 10.43
CA ILE A 508 29.93 -6.82 9.46
C ILE A 508 30.21 -5.59 8.63
N GLN A 509 30.19 -5.72 7.30
CA GLN A 509 30.27 -4.60 6.37
C GLN A 509 28.87 -4.20 5.94
N MET A 510 28.45 -2.96 6.24
CA MET A 510 27.04 -2.55 6.08
C MET A 510 26.82 -1.59 4.91
N TYR A 511 27.58 -0.48 4.86
CA TYR A 511 27.30 0.61 3.93
C TYR A 511 28.46 0.92 3.01
N SER A 512 28.13 1.19 1.74
CA SER A 512 28.96 1.95 0.80
C SER A 512 28.61 3.44 0.91
N ALA A 513 29.59 4.32 0.74
CA ALA A 513 29.43 5.75 0.95
C ALA A 513 30.43 6.62 0.14
N ASP A 514 30.17 7.92 0.12
CA ASP A 514 31.13 8.98 -0.20
C ASP A 514 30.95 10.19 0.75
N LEU A 515 30.89 9.92 2.05
CA LEU A 515 30.55 10.93 3.05
C LEU A 515 31.78 11.78 3.43
N PRO A 516 31.70 13.13 3.35
CA PRO A 516 32.81 13.98 3.77
C PRO A 516 33.02 13.92 5.29
N VAL A 517 34.27 14.03 5.73
CA VAL A 517 34.62 14.20 7.14
C VAL A 517 35.21 15.58 7.37
N GLU A 518 34.60 16.33 8.27
CA GLU A 518 35.02 17.64 8.74
C GLU A 518 35.50 17.58 10.20
N LYS A 519 36.01 18.71 10.72
CA LYS A 519 36.53 18.77 12.10
C LYS A 519 35.43 18.61 13.16
N ASN A 520 34.21 18.98 12.82
CA ASN A 520 33.02 18.92 13.67
C ASN A 520 32.08 17.77 13.26
N THR A 521 32.54 16.82 12.46
CA THR A 521 31.75 15.62 12.15
C THR A 521 31.66 14.73 13.39
N VAL A 522 30.44 14.37 13.74
CA VAL A 522 30.05 13.47 14.81
C VAL A 522 29.62 12.14 14.19
N PHE A 523 30.08 11.04 14.77
CA PHE A 523 29.65 9.69 14.39
C PHE A 523 29.23 8.92 15.65
N THR A 524 27.97 8.48 15.65
CA THR A 524 27.38 7.69 16.74
C THR A 524 26.64 6.47 16.22
N THR A 525 26.56 5.45 17.09
CA THR A 525 25.73 4.26 16.90
C THR A 525 25.00 3.96 18.20
N THR A 526 23.67 3.79 18.15
CA THR A 526 22.89 3.29 19.28
C THR A 526 22.62 1.81 19.10
N ALA A 527 23.05 0.99 20.06
CA ALA A 527 22.90 -0.46 20.00
C ALA A 527 22.64 -1.09 21.38
N LYS A 528 22.11 -2.31 21.36
CA LYS A 528 21.82 -3.16 22.53
C LYS A 528 22.33 -4.58 22.24
N ALA A 529 22.90 -5.26 23.23
CA ALA A 529 23.47 -6.61 23.10
C ALA A 529 23.08 -7.51 24.27
N SER A 530 22.95 -8.82 24.03
CA SER A 530 22.63 -9.82 25.06
C SER A 530 23.71 -9.97 26.13
N THR A 531 24.96 -9.68 25.75
CA THR A 531 26.15 -9.74 26.60
C THR A 531 26.97 -8.46 26.38
N GLU A 532 27.73 -8.03 27.40
CA GLU A 532 28.63 -6.88 27.26
C GLU A 532 29.59 -7.10 26.08
N SER A 533 29.59 -6.16 25.13
CA SER A 533 30.37 -6.25 23.89
C SER A 533 31.06 -4.94 23.56
N GLN A 534 32.30 -5.03 23.11
CA GLN A 534 32.95 -3.90 22.44
C GLN A 534 32.40 -3.79 21.01
N LEU A 535 31.94 -2.60 20.67
CA LEU A 535 31.52 -2.23 19.31
C LEU A 535 32.53 -1.21 18.77
N ASN A 536 33.24 -1.55 17.71
CA ASN A 536 34.16 -0.64 17.03
C ASN A 536 33.66 -0.39 15.61
N ALA A 537 33.76 0.84 15.13
CA ALA A 537 33.51 1.13 13.73
C ALA A 537 34.79 0.89 12.92
N VAL A 538 34.65 0.30 11.74
CA VAL A 538 35.75 0.09 10.78
C VAL A 538 35.41 0.86 9.52
N LEU A 539 36.22 1.86 9.18
CA LEU A 539 35.97 2.78 8.07
C LEU A 539 37.07 2.64 7.02
N THR A 540 36.67 2.49 5.76
CA THR A 540 37.59 2.73 4.62
C THR A 540 37.43 4.15 4.12
N PHE A 541 38.53 4.82 3.81
CA PHE A 541 38.55 6.19 3.28
C PHE A 541 38.86 6.24 1.78
N ASP A 542 38.67 7.41 1.17
CA ASP A 542 38.90 7.69 -0.24
C ASP A 542 40.37 7.54 -0.70
N ASP A 543 41.33 7.52 0.22
CA ASP A 543 42.73 7.18 -0.05
C ASP A 543 43.04 5.68 0.04
N GLY A 544 42.01 4.85 0.28
CA GLY A 544 42.11 3.40 0.43
C GLY A 544 42.60 2.93 1.80
N SER A 545 42.81 3.83 2.77
CA SER A 545 43.13 3.42 4.15
C SER A 545 41.90 2.85 4.85
N GLU A 546 42.09 1.76 5.60
CA GLU A 546 41.10 1.19 6.52
C GLU A 546 41.53 1.47 7.95
N GLU A 547 40.62 1.96 8.79
CA GLU A 547 40.88 2.35 10.17
C GLU A 547 39.79 1.84 11.11
N THR A 548 40.21 1.22 12.22
CA THR A 548 39.29 0.77 13.29
C THR A 548 39.21 1.82 14.38
N LEU A 549 38.03 2.41 14.56
CA LEU A 549 37.69 3.37 15.59
C LEU A 549 37.06 2.65 16.78
N LYS A 550 37.76 2.68 17.91
CA LYS A 550 37.23 2.11 19.14
C LYS A 550 36.05 2.94 19.65
N GLY A 551 34.91 2.30 19.89
CA GLY A 551 33.77 2.92 20.55
C GLY A 551 34.12 3.37 21.98
N ASP A 552 33.65 4.55 22.37
CA ASP A 552 33.91 5.14 23.69
C ASP A 552 33.33 4.32 24.86
N LYS A 553 32.27 3.53 24.57
CA LYS A 553 31.56 2.66 25.49
C LYS A 553 31.39 1.27 24.90
N LYS A 554 31.16 0.30 25.78
CA LYS A 554 30.65 -1.03 25.41
C LYS A 554 29.12 -1.01 25.41
N VAL A 555 28.53 -1.88 24.62
CA VAL A 555 27.07 -2.11 24.58
C VAL A 555 26.71 -3.31 25.44
N SER A 556 25.49 -3.35 25.96
CA SER A 556 24.97 -4.42 26.82
C SER A 556 23.43 -4.49 26.70
N ASP A 557 22.73 -5.02 27.69
CA ASP A 557 21.28 -5.30 27.64
C ASP A 557 20.38 -4.05 27.66
N THR A 558 20.97 -2.86 27.66
CA THR A 558 20.27 -1.57 27.49
C THR A 558 20.77 -0.83 26.26
N TRP A 559 19.87 -0.11 25.58
CA TRP A 559 20.23 0.78 24.47
C TRP A 559 21.31 1.77 24.89
N THR A 560 22.44 1.73 24.18
CA THR A 560 23.62 2.52 24.49
C THR A 560 24.10 3.22 23.23
N THR A 561 24.21 4.55 23.27
CA THR A 561 24.84 5.34 22.22
C THR A 561 26.35 5.37 22.42
N VAL A 562 27.05 4.81 21.44
CA VAL A 562 28.50 4.75 21.29
C VAL A 562 28.95 5.86 20.35
N THR A 563 30.02 6.57 20.69
CA THR A 563 30.61 7.64 19.89
C THR A 563 31.98 7.24 19.36
N TYR A 564 32.30 7.63 18.12
CA TYR A 564 33.59 7.37 17.47
C TYR A 564 34.32 8.69 17.13
N ASP A 565 35.63 8.74 17.42
CA ASP A 565 36.45 9.94 17.18
C ASP A 565 36.93 10.01 15.72
N LEU A 566 36.35 10.95 14.95
CA LEU A 566 36.72 11.23 13.56
C LEU A 566 37.76 12.35 13.40
N SER A 567 38.23 12.97 14.48
CA SER A 567 39.02 14.22 14.43
C SER A 567 40.31 14.11 13.59
N LYS A 568 40.89 12.91 13.48
CA LYS A 568 42.12 12.65 12.70
C LYS A 568 41.87 12.51 11.19
N PHE A 569 40.62 12.38 10.77
CA PHE A 569 40.24 12.08 9.39
C PHE A 569 39.55 13.27 8.70
N ALA A 570 39.52 14.44 9.36
CA ALA A 570 39.02 15.67 8.74
C ALA A 570 39.74 15.96 7.41
N GLY A 571 38.94 16.15 6.35
CA GLY A 571 39.38 16.33 4.97
C GLY A 571 39.39 15.05 4.13
N LYS A 572 39.17 13.87 4.73
CA LYS A 572 38.95 12.62 3.98
C LYS A 572 37.47 12.40 3.70
N LYS A 573 37.15 11.40 2.88
CA LYS A 573 35.78 10.90 2.71
C LYS A 573 35.66 9.42 3.10
N ILE A 574 34.60 9.08 3.80
CA ILE A 574 34.26 7.70 4.17
C ILE A 574 33.69 6.99 2.95
N ARG A 575 34.27 5.83 2.61
CA ARG A 575 33.88 4.95 1.50
C ARG A 575 33.09 3.73 1.95
N THR A 576 33.40 3.20 3.12
CA THR A 576 32.64 2.09 3.70
C THR A 576 32.45 2.28 5.20
N ILE A 577 31.33 1.78 5.72
CA ILE A 577 31.03 1.74 7.15
C ILE A 577 30.78 0.27 7.54
N SER A 578 31.66 -0.23 8.39
CA SER A 578 31.63 -1.60 8.94
C SER A 578 31.74 -1.57 10.46
N TYR A 579 31.51 -2.70 11.12
CA TYR A 579 31.64 -2.83 12.57
C TYR A 579 32.35 -4.12 12.96
N ASP A 580 33.29 -4.01 13.90
CA ASP A 580 33.84 -5.16 14.64
C ASP A 580 33.06 -5.31 15.95
N ILE A 581 32.52 -6.50 16.19
CA ILE A 581 31.81 -6.89 17.40
C ILE A 581 32.68 -7.89 18.17
N THR A 582 32.96 -7.59 19.44
CA THR A 582 33.71 -8.49 20.32
C THR A 582 32.97 -8.69 21.64
N ALA A 583 32.46 -9.91 21.86
CA ALA A 583 31.80 -10.27 23.10
C ALA A 583 32.83 -10.47 24.23
N VAL A 584 32.59 -9.87 25.39
CA VAL A 584 33.50 -9.95 26.56
C VAL A 584 33.43 -11.31 27.24
N GLU A 585 32.32 -12.02 27.07
CA GLU A 585 32.12 -13.40 27.47
C GLU A 585 31.52 -14.19 26.31
N ALA A 586 31.72 -15.52 26.31
CA ALA A 586 31.14 -16.37 25.28
C ALA A 586 29.62 -16.46 25.44
N ASP A 587 28.89 -16.35 24.33
CA ASP A 587 27.43 -16.38 24.30
C ASP A 587 26.96 -17.27 23.13
N PRO A 588 26.38 -18.46 23.41
CA PRO A 588 25.91 -19.38 22.37
C PRO A 588 24.61 -18.91 21.69
N GLN A 589 23.93 -17.90 22.24
CA GLN A 589 22.71 -17.31 21.70
C GLN A 589 22.83 -15.77 21.72
N TYR A 590 24.00 -15.29 21.29
CA TYR A 590 24.30 -13.88 21.19
C TYR A 590 23.27 -13.17 20.33
N ALA A 591 22.86 -11.99 20.78
CA ALA A 591 22.05 -11.06 20.00
C ALA A 591 22.61 -9.65 20.16
N LEU A 592 22.69 -8.89 19.06
CA LEU A 592 22.95 -7.46 19.08
C LEU A 592 21.99 -6.77 18.12
N ASN A 593 21.27 -5.77 18.61
CA ASN A 593 20.40 -4.91 17.81
C ASN A 593 21.09 -3.56 17.60
N PHE A 594 21.28 -3.17 16.33
CA PHE A 594 21.57 -1.81 15.92
C PHE A 594 20.26 -1.05 15.79
N GLY A 595 20.10 0.01 16.57
CA GLY A 595 18.89 0.82 16.60
C GLY A 595 19.04 2.14 15.85
N ASN A 596 20.25 2.71 15.80
CA ASN A 596 20.53 3.93 15.06
C ASN A 596 21.99 4.00 14.62
N ILE A 597 22.24 4.54 13.42
CA ILE A 597 23.55 5.05 13.01
C ILE A 597 23.35 6.50 12.58
N SER A 598 24.18 7.41 13.09
CA SER A 598 24.16 8.82 12.73
C SER A 598 25.57 9.35 12.46
N ILE A 599 25.77 9.95 11.28
CA ILE A 599 26.97 10.71 10.90
C ILE A 599 26.52 12.09 10.41
N TYR A 600 27.01 13.15 11.04
CA TYR A 600 26.56 14.52 10.78
C TYR A 600 27.58 15.53 11.27
N ASN A 601 27.54 16.77 10.81
CA ASN A 601 28.30 17.87 11.38
C ASN A 601 27.54 18.56 12.51
N GLU A 602 28.24 19.01 13.55
CA GLU A 602 27.62 19.84 14.59
C GLU A 602 26.87 21.03 13.96
N GLY A 603 25.56 21.09 14.17
CA GLY A 603 24.67 22.10 13.60
C GLY A 603 23.88 21.70 12.35
N ASP A 604 24.10 20.49 11.80
CA ASP A 604 23.32 19.97 10.65
C ASP A 604 21.83 19.84 10.98
N PHE A 605 21.52 19.39 12.19
CA PHE A 605 20.15 19.31 12.66
C PHE A 605 19.72 20.67 13.20
N LYS A 606 18.83 21.31 12.45
CA LYS A 606 18.15 22.52 12.91
C LYS A 606 17.19 22.18 14.05
N ASN A 607 16.83 23.20 14.81
CA ASN A 607 15.68 23.10 15.70
C ASN A 607 14.46 22.70 14.84
N PRO A 608 13.69 21.67 15.23
CA PRO A 608 12.51 21.22 14.48
C PRO A 608 11.41 22.29 14.34
N GLY A 609 11.52 23.43 15.03
CA GLY A 609 10.63 24.57 14.86
C GLY A 609 9.32 24.42 15.63
N GLU A 610 8.29 25.09 15.12
CA GLU A 610 6.95 25.11 15.72
C GLU A 610 5.90 24.76 14.67
N VAL A 611 5.02 23.82 14.99
CA VAL A 611 3.72 23.70 14.31
C VAL A 611 2.84 24.81 14.88
N THR A 612 2.44 25.74 14.04
CA THR A 612 1.76 26.99 14.42
C THR A 612 0.24 26.82 14.52
N SER A 613 -0.34 25.94 13.71
CA SER A 613 -1.75 25.59 13.76
C SER A 613 -1.99 24.18 13.21
N VAL A 614 -2.97 23.48 13.79
CA VAL A 614 -3.47 22.19 13.28
C VAL A 614 -4.96 22.37 12.95
N THR A 615 -5.40 21.76 11.87
CA THR A 615 -6.78 21.79 11.39
C THR A 615 -7.31 20.36 11.26
N VAL A 616 -8.58 20.16 11.64
CA VAL A 616 -9.34 18.97 11.26
C VAL A 616 -10.10 19.34 9.99
N ASP A 617 -9.61 18.88 8.84
CA ASP A 617 -10.16 19.26 7.53
C ASP A 617 -11.48 18.54 7.27
N ASN A 618 -11.53 17.26 7.64
CA ASN A 618 -12.71 16.41 7.48
C ASN A 618 -12.73 15.32 8.55
N SER A 619 -13.92 14.97 9.03
CA SER A 619 -14.17 13.81 9.88
C SER A 619 -15.41 13.09 9.39
N GLU A 620 -15.32 11.78 9.20
CA GLU A 620 -16.46 10.93 8.88
C GLU A 620 -16.64 9.89 9.97
N PHE A 621 -17.87 9.74 10.46
CA PHE A 621 -18.19 8.82 11.56
C PHE A 621 -18.92 7.60 11.02
N ASP A 622 -18.68 6.45 11.64
CA ASP A 622 -19.57 5.31 11.45
C ASP A 622 -20.95 5.58 12.07
N GLU A 623 -21.93 4.74 11.74
CA GLU A 623 -23.32 4.96 12.16
C GLU A 623 -23.49 5.06 13.67
N ASP A 624 -22.70 4.34 14.46
CA ASP A 624 -22.80 4.35 15.93
C ASP A 624 -21.99 5.49 16.56
N GLY A 625 -21.23 6.24 15.76
CA GLY A 625 -20.31 7.27 16.23
C GLY A 625 -19.17 6.69 17.08
N MET A 626 -18.84 5.41 16.92
CA MET A 626 -17.78 4.72 17.65
C MET A 626 -16.44 4.83 16.95
N TYR A 627 -16.45 4.92 15.63
CA TYR A 627 -15.26 5.00 14.79
C TYR A 627 -15.31 6.21 13.88
N THR A 628 -14.15 6.78 13.57
CA THR A 628 -14.05 7.90 12.62
C THR A 628 -12.78 7.87 11.79
N GLY A 629 -12.89 8.34 10.56
CA GLY A 629 -11.75 8.70 9.71
C GLY A 629 -11.51 10.20 9.81
N VAL A 630 -10.27 10.62 10.04
CA VAL A 630 -9.94 12.04 10.28
C VAL A 630 -8.83 12.49 9.34
N ARG A 631 -9.10 13.53 8.56
CA ARG A 631 -8.11 14.26 7.75
C ARG A 631 -7.58 15.44 8.55
N LEU A 632 -6.27 15.49 8.76
CA LEU A 632 -5.57 16.57 9.45
C LEU A 632 -4.61 17.29 8.52
N SER A 633 -4.50 18.60 8.68
CA SER A 633 -3.47 19.45 8.06
C SER A 633 -2.88 20.42 9.07
N TRP A 634 -1.68 20.94 8.80
CA TRP A 634 -1.05 21.92 9.68
C TRP A 634 -0.06 22.85 9.00
N GLU A 635 0.14 24.00 9.61
CA GLU A 635 1.11 25.01 9.19
C GLU A 635 2.30 25.01 10.16
N SER A 636 3.52 25.04 9.62
CA SER A 636 4.75 25.05 10.40
C SER A 636 5.54 26.34 10.18
N SER A 637 6.25 26.81 11.21
CA SER A 637 7.12 27.97 11.09
C SER A 637 8.31 27.72 10.15
N GLU A 638 8.74 26.46 10.10
CA GLU A 638 9.83 25.93 9.29
C GLU A 638 9.47 24.48 8.93
N GLU A 639 9.98 23.98 7.80
CA GLU A 639 9.78 22.59 7.39
C GLU A 639 10.61 21.64 8.27
N ALA A 640 9.94 20.67 8.89
CA ALA A 640 10.58 19.61 9.66
C ALA A 640 10.65 18.32 8.82
N PRO A 641 11.69 17.48 8.97
CA PRO A 641 11.77 16.20 8.29
C PRO A 641 10.57 15.29 8.56
N TYR A 642 10.07 15.32 9.81
CA TYR A 642 8.95 14.49 10.24
C TYR A 642 8.07 15.21 11.26
N TYR A 643 6.85 14.72 11.41
CA TYR A 643 5.86 15.15 12.38
C TYR A 643 5.26 13.92 13.07
N GLU A 644 5.26 13.92 14.41
CA GLU A 644 4.57 12.91 15.21
C GLU A 644 3.16 13.38 15.56
N VAL A 645 2.17 12.52 15.31
CA VAL A 645 0.75 12.80 15.54
C VAL A 645 0.27 12.01 16.74
N TYR A 646 -0.35 12.70 17.69
CA TYR A 646 -0.83 12.12 18.95
C TYR A 646 -2.30 12.44 19.20
N ARG A 647 -3.01 11.54 19.88
CA ARG A 647 -4.21 11.86 20.65
C ARG A 647 -3.80 12.31 22.04
N VAL A 648 -4.38 13.41 22.52
CA VAL A 648 -4.26 13.84 23.92
C VAL A 648 -5.39 13.21 24.73
N ASN A 649 -5.03 12.35 25.68
CA ASN A 649 -5.99 11.62 26.50
C ASN A 649 -6.54 12.50 27.64
N LYS A 650 -7.65 12.05 28.25
CA LYS A 650 -8.31 12.75 29.38
C LYS A 650 -7.37 12.98 30.57
N ASP A 651 -6.45 12.04 30.83
CA ASP A 651 -5.44 12.14 31.89
C ASP A 651 -4.20 12.96 31.50
N LYS A 652 -4.23 13.60 30.31
CA LYS A 652 -3.14 14.37 29.70
C LYS A 652 -1.93 13.54 29.25
N SER A 653 -2.05 12.22 29.22
CA SER A 653 -1.11 11.38 28.48
C SER A 653 -1.32 11.50 26.97
N TYR A 654 -0.35 10.99 26.19
CA TYR A 654 -0.36 11.02 24.74
C TYR A 654 -0.36 9.60 24.17
N SER A 655 -1.31 9.29 23.30
CA SER A 655 -1.32 8.06 22.51
C SER A 655 -0.84 8.38 21.09
N PHE A 656 0.17 7.67 20.62
CA PHE A 656 0.72 7.83 19.27
C PHE A 656 -0.28 7.34 18.21
N LEU A 657 -0.53 8.16 17.20
CA LEU A 657 -1.44 7.85 16.08
C LEU A 657 -0.67 7.62 14.77
N GLY A 658 0.53 8.16 14.63
CA GLY A 658 1.36 7.95 13.45
C GLY A 658 2.42 9.03 13.25
N ILE A 659 3.13 8.90 12.14
CA ILE A 659 4.19 9.79 11.69
C ILE A 659 3.92 10.24 10.25
N SER A 660 4.17 11.51 9.98
CA SER A 660 4.08 12.10 8.64
C SER A 660 5.39 12.78 8.28
N ASN A 661 5.81 12.71 7.01
CA ASN A 661 6.88 13.52 6.43
C ASN A 661 6.33 14.73 5.65
N THR A 662 5.01 14.90 5.63
CA THR A 662 4.32 16.01 4.97
C THR A 662 3.52 16.82 6.00
N ASN A 663 2.83 17.86 5.55
CA ASN A 663 2.01 18.74 6.39
C ASN A 663 0.55 18.27 6.55
N CYS A 664 0.28 17.00 6.25
CA CYS A 664 -1.03 16.37 6.42
C CYS A 664 -0.91 14.96 6.99
N PHE A 665 -2.01 14.44 7.54
CA PHE A 665 -2.08 13.06 8.03
C PHE A 665 -3.52 12.56 8.05
N TYR A 666 -3.71 11.30 7.67
CA TYR A 666 -5.00 10.63 7.76
C TYR A 666 -5.02 9.61 8.90
N ILE A 667 -5.97 9.75 9.81
CA ILE A 667 -6.21 8.79 10.88
C ILE A 667 -7.38 7.90 10.45
N ASN A 668 -7.10 6.64 10.13
CA ASN A 668 -8.14 5.65 9.87
C ASN A 668 -8.67 5.05 11.18
N THR A 669 -9.98 4.80 11.22
CA THR A 669 -10.65 4.03 12.30
C THR A 669 -10.31 4.47 13.72
N LEU A 670 -10.14 5.77 13.96
CA LEU A 670 -9.96 6.29 15.31
C LEU A 670 -11.15 5.85 16.17
N THR A 671 -10.86 5.21 17.30
CA THR A 671 -11.88 4.70 18.22
C THR A 671 -12.28 5.78 19.24
N ARG A 672 -13.57 5.87 19.56
CA ARG A 672 -14.05 6.65 20.70
C ARG A 672 -13.62 5.97 22.01
N THR A 673 -12.75 6.61 22.80
CA THR A 673 -12.20 6.01 24.03
C THR A 673 -12.57 6.73 25.32
N ASP A 674 -13.29 7.86 25.25
CA ASP A 674 -13.65 8.64 26.43
C ASP A 674 -15.09 9.15 26.37
N ASP A 675 -15.59 9.56 27.54
CA ASP A 675 -16.92 10.11 27.81
C ASP A 675 -17.04 11.59 27.44
N THR A 676 -16.01 12.20 26.84
CA THR A 676 -15.98 13.66 26.64
C THR A 676 -16.65 14.09 25.35
N ASN A 677 -17.04 13.16 24.48
CA ASN A 677 -17.48 13.41 23.11
C ASN A 677 -16.50 14.29 22.32
N THR A 678 -15.23 14.35 22.72
CA THR A 678 -14.20 15.13 22.01
C THR A 678 -12.92 14.32 21.86
N SER A 679 -12.21 14.50 20.75
CA SER A 679 -10.82 14.07 20.59
C SER A 679 -9.94 15.30 20.36
N GLU A 680 -8.85 15.41 21.11
CA GLU A 680 -7.82 16.43 20.91
C GLU A 680 -6.60 15.78 20.24
N PHE A 681 -6.19 16.32 19.09
CA PHE A 681 -5.02 15.90 18.35
C PHE A 681 -3.88 16.86 18.60
N LYS A 682 -2.65 16.37 18.74
CA LYS A 682 -1.44 17.17 18.84
C LYS A 682 -0.44 16.71 17.79
N VAL A 683 0.07 17.67 17.01
CA VAL A 683 1.11 17.43 16.01
C VAL A 683 2.39 18.09 16.49
N ILE A 684 3.51 17.35 16.49
CA ILE A 684 4.80 17.80 16.98
C ILE A 684 5.85 17.62 15.89
N PRO A 685 6.59 18.67 15.48
CA PRO A 685 7.66 18.52 14.51
C PRO A 685 8.89 17.85 15.16
N VAL A 686 9.58 17.02 14.40
CA VAL A 686 10.73 16.21 14.85
C VAL A 686 11.88 16.31 13.86
N ASN A 687 13.10 16.55 14.35
CA ASN A 687 14.29 16.60 13.50
C ASN A 687 14.95 15.21 13.35
N GLY A 688 15.99 15.12 12.53
CA GLY A 688 16.69 13.86 12.27
C GLY A 688 17.39 13.21 13.48
N GLN A 689 17.52 13.90 14.62
CA GLN A 689 18.02 13.32 15.88
C GLN A 689 16.89 12.82 16.79
N GLY A 690 15.64 12.99 16.39
CA GLY A 690 14.48 12.69 17.23
C GLY A 690 14.14 13.80 18.21
N GLU A 691 14.78 14.97 18.16
CA GLU A 691 14.42 16.10 19.01
C GLU A 691 13.06 16.66 18.60
N GLN A 692 12.20 16.91 19.58
CA GLN A 692 10.87 17.47 19.38
C GLN A 692 10.87 18.99 19.47
N GLY A 693 10.11 19.62 18.57
CA GLY A 693 9.83 21.05 18.59
C GLY A 693 8.59 21.38 19.39
N LYS A 694 8.02 22.55 19.10
CA LYS A 694 6.76 22.98 19.72
C LYS A 694 5.59 22.54 18.85
N GLY A 695 4.73 21.69 19.41
CA GLY A 695 3.51 21.26 18.73
C GLY A 695 2.31 22.18 18.95
N ALA A 696 1.32 22.07 18.06
CA ALA A 696 -0.01 22.64 18.22
C ALA A 696 -1.08 21.55 18.22
N SER A 697 -2.31 21.94 18.57
CA SER A 697 -3.43 21.01 18.73
C SER A 697 -4.69 21.49 18.03
N ALA A 698 -5.51 20.51 17.63
CA ALA A 698 -6.86 20.71 17.13
C ALA A 698 -7.82 19.78 17.87
N LYS A 699 -9.12 20.10 17.83
CA LYS A 699 -10.16 19.26 18.43
C LYS A 699 -11.20 18.87 17.39
N MET A 700 -11.70 17.66 17.53
CA MET A 700 -12.85 17.13 16.80
C MET A 700 -13.93 16.77 17.82
N GLU A 701 -15.16 17.14 17.50
CA GLU A 701 -16.34 16.78 18.28
C GLU A 701 -16.92 15.49 17.72
N TRP A 702 -17.22 14.54 18.59
CA TRP A 702 -17.93 13.33 18.24
C TRP A 702 -19.44 13.56 18.22
N PRO A 703 -20.21 12.86 17.36
CA PRO A 703 -21.66 12.87 17.45
C PRO A 703 -22.11 12.33 18.82
N ASP A 704 -23.25 12.81 19.32
CA ASP A 704 -23.82 12.23 20.54
C ASP A 704 -24.26 10.78 20.27
N ASN A 705 -23.74 9.84 21.04
CA ASN A 705 -24.09 8.42 20.99
C ASN A 705 -24.62 7.91 22.34
N SER A 706 -25.05 8.80 23.23
CA SER A 706 -25.59 8.43 24.55
C SER A 706 -26.97 7.76 24.45
N ILE A 707 -27.85 8.27 23.59
CA ILE A 707 -29.17 7.68 23.32
C ILE A 707 -28.97 6.46 22.39
N PRO A 708 -29.51 5.27 22.72
CA PRO A 708 -29.38 4.10 21.88
C PRO A 708 -30.24 4.26 20.62
N LYS A 709 -29.77 3.74 19.49
CA LYS A 709 -30.45 3.78 18.20
C LYS A 709 -31.29 2.52 18.02
N ALA A 710 -32.54 2.69 17.62
CA ALA A 710 -33.43 1.57 17.32
C ALA A 710 -33.26 1.10 15.87
N GLY A 711 -33.09 -0.21 15.69
CA GLY A 711 -33.07 -0.85 14.39
C GLY A 711 -33.77 -2.21 14.47
N LEU A 712 -34.46 -2.62 13.41
CA LEU A 712 -35.06 -3.94 13.34
C LEU A 712 -35.01 -4.51 11.92
N THR A 713 -34.97 -5.84 11.85
CA THR A 713 -35.18 -6.62 10.62
C THR A 713 -36.35 -7.59 10.83
N ALA A 714 -36.96 -8.02 9.73
CA ALA A 714 -38.02 -9.03 9.73
C ALA A 714 -37.70 -10.14 8.73
N SER A 715 -38.10 -11.38 9.02
CA SER A 715 -37.96 -12.49 8.07
C SER A 715 -38.77 -12.28 6.80
N GLN A 716 -39.93 -11.61 6.91
CA GLN A 716 -40.83 -11.26 5.82
C GLN A 716 -41.84 -10.22 6.31
N THR A 717 -42.25 -9.30 5.45
CA THR A 717 -43.17 -8.20 5.79
C THR A 717 -44.49 -8.25 5.00
N LEU A 718 -44.56 -9.04 3.92
CA LEU A 718 -45.80 -9.37 3.21
C LEU A 718 -46.09 -10.87 3.39
N VAL A 719 -47.15 -11.22 4.13
CA VAL A 719 -47.39 -12.61 4.53
C VAL A 719 -48.86 -13.04 4.38
N GLY A 720 -49.08 -14.36 4.30
CA GLY A 720 -50.42 -14.97 4.35
C GLY A 720 -51.03 -14.95 5.76
N THR A 721 -52.35 -15.06 5.87
CA THR A 721 -53.01 -15.20 7.18
C THR A 721 -52.54 -16.44 7.94
N GLY A 722 -52.19 -16.26 9.22
CA GLY A 722 -51.69 -17.30 10.11
C GLY A 722 -50.18 -17.56 10.02
N SER A 723 -49.45 -16.73 9.27
CA SER A 723 -47.98 -16.85 9.10
C SER A 723 -47.23 -16.35 10.33
N THR A 724 -46.03 -16.91 10.53
CA THR A 724 -45.11 -16.51 11.60
C THR A 724 -44.03 -15.59 11.05
N VAL A 725 -43.92 -14.38 11.59
CA VAL A 725 -42.83 -13.45 11.30
C VAL A 725 -41.82 -13.48 12.43
N THR A 726 -40.54 -13.60 12.10
CA THR A 726 -39.44 -13.42 13.05
C THR A 726 -38.87 -12.02 12.91
N PHE A 727 -38.90 -11.24 13.99
CA PHE A 727 -38.24 -9.95 14.06
C PHE A 727 -36.93 -10.08 14.84
N THR A 728 -35.90 -9.37 14.40
CA THR A 728 -34.59 -9.34 15.05
C THR A 728 -34.16 -7.90 15.24
N SER A 729 -33.67 -7.58 16.43
CA SER A 729 -33.11 -6.28 16.76
C SER A 729 -31.84 -6.03 15.96
N ALA A 730 -31.72 -4.81 15.47
CA ALA A 730 -30.51 -4.20 14.95
C ALA A 730 -30.24 -2.89 15.72
N CYS A 731 -30.62 -2.85 17.00
CA CYS A 731 -30.37 -1.72 17.89
C CYS A 731 -28.88 -1.58 18.19
N SER A 732 -28.42 -0.36 18.50
CA SER A 732 -27.03 -0.11 18.85
C SER A 732 -26.63 -0.79 20.17
N GLU A 733 -25.35 -1.12 20.32
CA GLU A 733 -24.83 -1.92 21.45
C GLU A 733 -25.00 -1.27 22.83
N ASN A 734 -25.21 0.05 22.90
CA ASN A 734 -25.46 0.78 24.14
C ASN A 734 -26.93 0.70 24.62
N ALA A 735 -27.78 -0.09 23.96
CA ALA A 735 -29.13 -0.40 24.42
C ALA A 735 -29.09 -1.38 25.61
N GLU A 736 -29.68 -0.99 26.74
CA GLU A 736 -29.80 -1.84 27.93
C GLU A 736 -31.14 -2.60 27.98
N GLU A 737 -32.16 -2.02 27.36
CA GLU A 737 -33.53 -2.53 27.28
C GLU A 737 -34.03 -2.47 25.84
N ILE A 738 -34.53 -3.60 25.31
CA ILE A 738 -35.11 -3.71 23.97
C ILE A 738 -36.52 -4.28 24.10
N THR A 739 -37.51 -3.48 23.68
CA THR A 739 -38.93 -3.83 23.74
C THR A 739 -39.58 -3.73 22.38
N TRP A 740 -40.62 -4.53 22.15
CA TRP A 740 -41.34 -4.63 20.88
C TRP A 740 -42.83 -4.36 21.07
N SER A 741 -43.42 -3.61 20.13
CA SER A 741 -44.87 -3.49 19.95
C SER A 741 -45.25 -4.16 18.63
N ILE A 742 -46.07 -5.21 18.68
CA ILE A 742 -46.40 -6.07 17.53
C ILE A 742 -47.93 -6.22 17.40
N PRO A 743 -48.64 -5.11 17.13
CA PRO A 743 -50.10 -5.09 17.17
C PRO A 743 -50.73 -6.03 16.14
N GLY A 744 -51.83 -6.70 16.50
CA GLY A 744 -52.56 -7.60 15.61
C GLY A 744 -51.95 -8.99 15.44
N SER A 745 -50.87 -9.28 16.17
CA SER A 745 -50.28 -10.60 16.27
C SER A 745 -50.79 -11.39 17.49
N ASP A 746 -50.35 -12.64 17.64
CA ASP A 746 -50.57 -13.44 18.87
C ASP A 746 -49.81 -12.89 20.10
N LYS A 747 -48.88 -11.95 19.89
CA LYS A 747 -48.05 -11.31 20.92
C LYS A 747 -47.95 -9.80 20.69
N GLU A 748 -48.91 -9.06 21.22
CA GLU A 748 -48.97 -7.59 21.09
C GLU A 748 -47.71 -6.85 21.61
N THR A 749 -46.96 -7.46 22.54
CA THR A 749 -45.68 -6.93 23.04
C THR A 749 -44.67 -8.05 23.30
N ALA A 750 -43.37 -7.73 23.24
CA ALA A 750 -42.28 -8.64 23.58
C ALA A 750 -41.01 -7.89 24.03
N GLU A 751 -40.01 -8.63 24.50
CA GLU A 751 -38.70 -8.10 24.92
C GLU A 751 -37.58 -9.00 24.39
N GLY A 752 -36.37 -8.42 24.24
CA GLY A 752 -35.14 -9.11 23.84
C GLY A 752 -34.78 -8.96 22.37
N GLU A 753 -33.64 -9.53 21.98
CA GLU A 753 -33.02 -9.34 20.65
C GLU A 753 -33.80 -9.97 19.49
N SER A 754 -34.69 -10.93 19.75
CA SER A 754 -35.47 -11.59 18.70
C SER A 754 -36.82 -12.08 19.21
N VAL A 755 -37.86 -11.87 18.40
CA VAL A 755 -39.23 -12.25 18.70
C VAL A 755 -39.90 -12.91 17.50
N LYS A 756 -40.67 -13.97 17.75
CA LYS A 756 -41.57 -14.60 16.77
C LYS A 756 -43.01 -14.30 17.10
N ALA A 757 -43.77 -13.81 16.12
CA ALA A 757 -45.18 -13.47 16.25
C ALA A 757 -45.99 -13.99 15.05
N VAL A 758 -47.24 -14.38 15.29
CA VAL A 758 -48.17 -14.94 14.31
C VAL A 758 -49.27 -13.94 14.01
N PHE A 759 -49.57 -13.69 12.73
CA PHE A 759 -50.63 -12.75 12.33
C PHE A 759 -51.81 -13.48 11.68
N ASP A 760 -52.90 -13.67 12.42
CA ASP A 760 -54.06 -14.48 11.98
C ASP A 760 -55.09 -13.73 11.11
N LYS A 761 -55.00 -12.40 11.02
CA LYS A 761 -56.01 -11.56 10.36
C LYS A 761 -55.40 -10.68 9.29
N GLU A 762 -56.10 -10.52 8.18
CA GLU A 762 -55.74 -9.55 7.15
C GLU A 762 -55.67 -8.13 7.72
N GLY A 763 -54.69 -7.36 7.27
CA GLY A 763 -54.48 -5.99 7.72
C GLY A 763 -53.03 -5.54 7.54
N THR A 764 -52.80 -4.26 7.78
CA THR A 764 -51.47 -3.67 7.87
C THR A 764 -51.19 -3.36 9.33
N TYR A 765 -50.08 -3.88 9.85
CA TYR A 765 -49.69 -3.79 11.24
C TYR A 765 -48.34 -3.10 11.36
N GLU A 766 -48.29 -1.97 12.05
CA GLU A 766 -47.03 -1.27 12.33
C GLU A 766 -46.35 -1.92 13.54
N VAL A 767 -45.24 -2.62 13.27
CA VAL A 767 -44.41 -3.25 14.28
C VAL A 767 -43.26 -2.32 14.61
N SER A 768 -43.02 -2.07 15.90
CA SER A 768 -41.93 -1.21 16.34
C SER A 768 -41.03 -1.89 17.38
N VAL A 769 -39.76 -1.50 17.36
CA VAL A 769 -38.77 -1.80 18.40
C VAL A 769 -38.36 -0.51 19.08
N THR A 770 -38.25 -0.54 20.41
CA THR A 770 -37.73 0.57 21.22
C THR A 770 -36.46 0.11 21.91
N ALA A 771 -35.37 0.83 21.66
CA ALA A 771 -34.09 0.67 22.35
C ALA A 771 -33.98 1.73 23.44
N LYS A 772 -33.52 1.36 24.64
CA LYS A 772 -33.48 2.27 25.78
C LYS A 772 -32.29 2.01 26.69
N ASN A 773 -31.77 3.09 27.28
CA ASN A 773 -30.83 3.08 28.39
C ASN A 773 -31.12 4.26 29.33
N GLU A 774 -30.22 4.57 30.26
CA GLU A 774 -30.40 5.69 31.21
C GLU A 774 -30.42 7.09 30.55
N SER A 775 -29.85 7.24 29.35
CA SER A 775 -29.75 8.51 28.62
C SER A 775 -30.97 8.82 27.76
N GLY A 776 -31.75 7.80 27.38
CA GLY A 776 -32.98 7.99 26.60
C GLY A 776 -33.46 6.72 25.91
N GLU A 777 -34.39 6.90 24.98
CA GLU A 777 -34.93 5.85 24.14
C GLU A 777 -35.08 6.33 22.69
N ASP A 778 -34.94 5.40 21.75
CA ASP A 778 -35.26 5.59 20.33
C ASP A 778 -36.21 4.48 19.88
N THR A 779 -37.02 4.74 18.85
CA THR A 779 -38.01 3.79 18.34
C THR A 779 -38.01 3.75 16.83
N LYS A 780 -37.97 2.54 16.27
CA LYS A 780 -38.04 2.29 14.83
C LYS A 780 -39.22 1.40 14.51
N SER A 781 -39.90 1.68 13.40
CA SER A 781 -41.09 0.94 12.95
C SER A 781 -40.93 0.39 11.53
N LEU A 782 -41.57 -0.75 11.28
CA LEU A 782 -41.82 -1.31 9.95
C LEU A 782 -43.26 -1.83 9.87
N SER A 783 -43.86 -1.84 8.68
CA SER A 783 -45.21 -2.40 8.51
C SER A 783 -45.18 -3.84 7.99
N VAL A 784 -45.99 -4.69 8.61
CA VAL A 784 -46.32 -6.03 8.11
C VAL A 784 -47.71 -5.99 7.46
N VAL A 785 -47.81 -6.42 6.21
CA VAL A 785 -49.07 -6.54 5.46
C VAL A 785 -49.47 -8.01 5.38
N VAL A 786 -50.68 -8.31 5.84
CA VAL A 786 -51.23 -9.66 5.87
C VAL A 786 -52.39 -9.75 4.88
N ILE A 787 -52.32 -10.66 3.92
CA ILE A 787 -53.35 -10.88 2.89
C ILE A 787 -53.78 -12.34 2.83
N SER A 788 -55.05 -12.59 2.53
CA SER A 788 -55.60 -13.95 2.38
C SER A 788 -55.23 -14.62 1.07
N ASP A 789 -54.78 -13.84 0.08
CA ASP A 789 -54.35 -14.34 -1.23
C ASP A 789 -52.97 -15.04 -1.17
N LEU A 790 -52.24 -14.95 -0.05
CA LEU A 790 -50.99 -15.67 0.19
C LEU A 790 -51.20 -16.86 1.13
N GLU A 791 -50.52 -17.97 0.84
CA GLU A 791 -50.52 -19.15 1.71
C GLU A 791 -49.80 -18.84 3.04
N LYS A 792 -50.23 -19.53 4.11
CA LYS A 792 -49.57 -19.46 5.42
C LYS A 792 -48.10 -19.88 5.28
N ASP A 793 -47.19 -19.03 5.77
CA ASP A 793 -45.73 -19.21 5.68
C ASP A 793 -45.24 -19.44 4.22
N GLY A 794 -45.99 -18.92 3.24
CA GLY A 794 -45.71 -19.09 1.81
C GLY A 794 -44.57 -18.20 1.32
N GLU A 795 -43.82 -18.72 0.34
CA GLU A 795 -42.77 -17.98 -0.36
C GLU A 795 -43.38 -16.89 -1.25
N LEU A 796 -42.70 -15.75 -1.35
CA LEU A 796 -43.06 -14.67 -2.28
C LEU A 796 -42.65 -15.02 -3.71
N THR A 797 -43.36 -14.46 -4.68
CA THR A 797 -43.01 -14.60 -6.09
C THR A 797 -41.72 -13.83 -6.39
N LEU A 798 -40.77 -14.46 -7.08
CA LEU A 798 -39.60 -13.79 -7.66
C LEU A 798 -40.03 -12.97 -8.88
N LEU A 799 -39.91 -11.65 -8.79
CA LEU A 799 -40.41 -10.68 -9.78
C LEU A 799 -39.32 -10.20 -10.75
N SER A 800 -38.04 -10.21 -10.35
CA SER A 800 -36.94 -9.61 -11.15
C SER A 800 -36.33 -10.53 -12.21
N GLN A 801 -36.57 -11.84 -12.16
CA GLN A 801 -35.88 -12.79 -13.03
C GLN A 801 -36.11 -12.49 -14.52
N GLY A 802 -35.03 -12.27 -15.26
CA GLY A 802 -35.04 -12.01 -16.69
C GLY A 802 -35.69 -10.68 -17.10
N LYS A 803 -35.85 -9.75 -16.15
CA LYS A 803 -36.39 -8.41 -16.40
C LYS A 803 -35.36 -7.48 -17.04
N ASP A 804 -35.87 -6.40 -17.62
CA ASP A 804 -35.03 -5.36 -18.20
C ASP A 804 -34.30 -4.59 -17.09
N VAL A 805 -33.02 -4.29 -17.34
CA VAL A 805 -32.15 -3.61 -16.38
C VAL A 805 -31.32 -2.51 -17.04
N GLU A 806 -31.11 -1.44 -16.29
CA GLU A 806 -30.23 -0.33 -16.64
C GLU A 806 -29.22 -0.13 -15.50
N ALA A 807 -27.99 0.27 -15.80
CA ALA A 807 -26.99 0.57 -14.77
C ALA A 807 -26.13 1.78 -15.14
N THR A 808 -25.50 2.39 -14.14
CA THR A 808 -24.61 3.56 -14.31
C THR A 808 -23.39 3.23 -15.18
N SER A 809 -22.81 2.05 -14.98
CA SER A 809 -21.66 1.55 -15.74
C SER A 809 -21.57 0.03 -15.64
N TYR A 810 -20.71 -0.56 -16.46
CA TYR A 810 -20.23 -1.92 -16.29
C TYR A 810 -18.88 -2.08 -16.99
N VAL A 811 -18.05 -3.01 -16.51
CA VAL A 811 -16.66 -3.12 -16.97
C VAL A 811 -16.53 -3.71 -18.38
N ASN A 812 -17.35 -4.70 -18.74
CA ASN A 812 -17.38 -5.31 -20.08
C ASN A 812 -18.68 -6.11 -20.34
N GLU A 813 -18.91 -6.50 -21.60
CA GLU A 813 -20.13 -7.24 -22.04
C GLU A 813 -20.36 -8.61 -21.35
N ASN A 814 -19.31 -9.22 -20.78
CA ASN A 814 -19.43 -10.46 -19.99
C ASN A 814 -19.82 -10.20 -18.54
N GLU A 815 -19.81 -8.94 -18.10
CA GLU A 815 -20.21 -8.49 -16.76
C GLU A 815 -21.31 -7.42 -16.82
N ALA A 816 -22.12 -7.46 -17.88
CA ALA A 816 -23.22 -6.54 -18.13
C ALA A 816 -24.35 -6.65 -17.09
N PRO A 817 -25.14 -5.58 -16.86
CA PRO A 817 -26.16 -5.51 -15.81
C PRO A 817 -27.19 -6.64 -15.83
N LYS A 818 -27.53 -7.16 -17.02
CA LYS A 818 -28.49 -8.26 -17.21
C LYS A 818 -28.15 -9.53 -16.43
N TYR A 819 -26.86 -9.74 -16.11
CA TYR A 819 -26.42 -10.90 -15.36
C TYR A 819 -26.74 -10.82 -13.87
N ALA A 820 -27.06 -9.64 -13.34
CA ALA A 820 -27.57 -9.53 -11.97
C ALA A 820 -29.01 -10.03 -11.83
N VAL A 821 -29.70 -10.39 -12.91
CA VAL A 821 -31.10 -10.88 -12.87
C VAL A 821 -31.32 -12.10 -13.77
N ASP A 822 -30.25 -12.82 -14.15
CA ASP A 822 -30.35 -13.97 -15.09
C ASP A 822 -30.48 -15.34 -14.40
N GLY A 823 -30.29 -15.40 -13.07
CA GLY A 823 -30.47 -16.60 -12.27
C GLY A 823 -29.23 -17.50 -12.27
N ASP A 824 -28.11 -17.04 -12.83
CA ASP A 824 -26.86 -17.76 -12.94
C ASP A 824 -25.78 -17.11 -12.06
N ILE A 825 -25.64 -17.62 -10.83
CA ILE A 825 -24.65 -17.17 -9.83
C ILE A 825 -23.18 -17.33 -10.27
N LYS A 826 -22.91 -17.76 -11.51
CA LYS A 826 -21.57 -17.77 -12.11
C LYS A 826 -21.28 -16.52 -12.95
N LYS A 827 -22.29 -15.69 -13.21
CA LYS A 827 -22.14 -14.42 -13.91
C LYS A 827 -22.50 -13.29 -12.95
N LYS A 828 -22.01 -12.10 -13.23
CA LYS A 828 -22.20 -10.94 -12.38
C LYS A 828 -22.40 -9.68 -13.20
N TRP A 829 -23.07 -8.71 -12.61
CA TRP A 829 -22.86 -7.32 -12.97
C TRP A 829 -21.64 -6.80 -12.19
N CYS A 830 -20.74 -6.14 -12.91
CA CYS A 830 -19.57 -5.52 -12.30
C CYS A 830 -19.38 -4.09 -12.80
N ALA A 831 -19.24 -3.14 -11.87
CA ALA A 831 -19.07 -1.72 -12.13
C ALA A 831 -17.94 -1.14 -11.27
N THR A 832 -17.19 -0.20 -11.82
CA THR A 832 -16.00 0.42 -11.22
C THR A 832 -16.02 1.93 -11.43
N GLY A 833 -15.13 2.64 -10.74
CA GLY A 833 -15.10 4.10 -10.71
C GLY A 833 -15.77 4.66 -9.46
N THR A 834 -16.12 5.95 -9.49
CA THR A 834 -16.67 6.65 -8.33
C THR A 834 -18.07 6.13 -7.98
N ALA A 835 -18.20 5.55 -6.78
CA ALA A 835 -19.49 5.17 -6.22
C ALA A 835 -20.40 6.41 -6.01
N PRO A 836 -21.74 6.28 -6.02
CA PRO A 836 -22.49 5.03 -6.02
C PRO A 836 -22.61 4.36 -7.40
N HIS A 837 -22.49 3.03 -7.44
CA HIS A 837 -22.82 2.23 -8.63
C HIS A 837 -24.28 1.81 -8.55
N GLU A 838 -25.10 2.18 -9.55
CA GLU A 838 -26.53 1.91 -9.50
C GLU A 838 -26.98 0.93 -10.57
N ILE A 839 -27.87 0.00 -10.21
CA ILE A 839 -28.62 -0.85 -11.13
C ILE A 839 -30.13 -0.69 -10.86
N ILE A 840 -30.89 -0.47 -11.93
CA ILE A 840 -32.34 -0.29 -11.94
C ILE A 840 -32.96 -1.48 -12.65
N ILE A 841 -33.94 -2.12 -12.01
CA ILE A 841 -34.70 -3.27 -12.53
C ILE A 841 -36.13 -2.79 -12.84
N ASP A 842 -36.55 -2.88 -14.10
CA ASP A 842 -37.94 -2.63 -14.51
C ASP A 842 -38.75 -3.93 -14.44
N LEU A 843 -39.65 -4.04 -13.45
CA LEU A 843 -40.52 -5.20 -13.28
C LEU A 843 -41.56 -5.34 -14.41
N GLY A 844 -41.72 -4.31 -15.25
CA GLY A 844 -42.58 -4.26 -16.43
C GLY A 844 -43.97 -3.67 -16.16
N GLU A 845 -44.46 -3.80 -14.93
CA GLU A 845 -45.71 -3.20 -14.44
C GLU A 845 -45.59 -2.91 -12.94
N GLU A 846 -46.56 -2.16 -12.41
CA GLU A 846 -46.62 -1.89 -10.97
C GLU A 846 -47.05 -3.17 -10.23
N MET A 847 -46.23 -3.60 -9.27
CA MET A 847 -46.39 -4.82 -8.47
C MET A 847 -46.20 -4.50 -6.99
N ALA A 848 -46.67 -5.38 -6.10
CA ALA A 848 -46.33 -5.26 -4.68
C ALA A 848 -44.94 -5.86 -4.45
N VAL A 849 -44.04 -5.10 -3.84
CA VAL A 849 -42.67 -5.50 -3.51
C VAL A 849 -42.46 -5.35 -2.00
N SER A 850 -41.75 -6.30 -1.39
CA SER A 850 -41.53 -6.28 0.06
C SER A 850 -40.17 -6.81 0.52
N GLN A 851 -39.41 -7.42 -0.38
CA GLN A 851 -38.14 -8.04 -0.06
C GLN A 851 -37.21 -8.04 -1.27
N VAL A 852 -35.92 -7.87 -1.03
CA VAL A 852 -34.87 -8.04 -2.03
C VAL A 852 -33.78 -8.93 -1.45
N ALA A 853 -33.36 -9.96 -2.19
CA ALA A 853 -32.19 -10.76 -1.86
C ALA A 853 -31.04 -10.45 -2.83
N ILE A 854 -29.82 -10.37 -2.33
CA ILE A 854 -28.64 -10.00 -3.12
C ILE A 854 -27.56 -11.06 -2.95
N GLY A 855 -27.01 -11.53 -4.08
CA GLY A 855 -25.79 -12.31 -4.14
C GLY A 855 -24.59 -11.39 -4.37
N HIS A 856 -23.71 -11.26 -3.37
CA HIS A 856 -22.48 -10.48 -3.45
C HIS A 856 -21.32 -11.33 -3.98
N ALA A 857 -20.11 -10.76 -4.02
CA ALA A 857 -18.91 -11.39 -4.57
C ALA A 857 -18.66 -12.84 -4.08
N GLU A 858 -18.75 -13.08 -2.78
CA GLU A 858 -18.54 -14.42 -2.19
C GLU A 858 -19.60 -15.44 -2.63
N ALA A 859 -20.84 -15.02 -2.96
CA ALA A 859 -21.86 -15.93 -3.48
C ALA A 859 -21.46 -16.56 -4.82
N GLY A 860 -20.69 -15.82 -5.62
CA GLY A 860 -20.13 -16.30 -6.89
C GLY A 860 -18.75 -16.95 -6.80
N GLY A 861 -18.19 -17.05 -5.59
CA GLY A 861 -16.90 -17.70 -5.32
C GLY A 861 -15.69 -16.76 -5.23
N GLU A 862 -15.89 -15.44 -5.20
CA GLU A 862 -14.83 -14.46 -4.96
C GLU A 862 -14.52 -14.30 -3.45
N GLY A 863 -13.51 -13.48 -3.13
CA GLY A 863 -13.09 -13.24 -1.74
C GLY A 863 -14.17 -12.51 -0.91
N ALA A 864 -14.28 -12.84 0.38
CA ALA A 864 -15.24 -12.19 1.28
C ALA A 864 -14.94 -10.70 1.50
N ASP A 865 -13.70 -10.28 1.28
CA ASP A 865 -13.25 -8.89 1.24
C ASP A 865 -13.86 -8.08 0.08
N MET A 866 -14.32 -8.75 -0.98
CA MET A 866 -14.98 -8.13 -2.13
C MET A 866 -16.51 -8.03 -1.96
N ASN A 867 -17.08 -8.48 -0.83
CA ASN A 867 -18.51 -8.36 -0.58
C ASN A 867 -18.91 -6.88 -0.41
N THR A 868 -20.05 -6.51 -1.01
CA THR A 868 -20.61 -5.16 -0.89
C THR A 868 -20.86 -4.80 0.56
N LYS A 869 -20.21 -3.73 1.03
CA LYS A 869 -20.28 -3.31 2.42
C LYS A 869 -21.48 -2.41 2.70
N SER A 870 -21.75 -1.47 1.80
CA SER A 870 -22.88 -0.56 1.92
C SER A 870 -23.65 -0.42 0.62
N TYR A 871 -24.97 -0.47 0.72
CA TYR A 871 -25.88 -0.30 -0.39
C TYR A 871 -27.25 0.21 0.11
N GLU A 872 -27.99 0.82 -0.80
CA GLU A 872 -29.35 1.31 -0.59
C GLU A 872 -30.29 0.69 -1.63
N ILE A 873 -31.47 0.30 -1.17
CA ILE A 873 -32.55 -0.20 -2.02
C ILE A 873 -33.63 0.86 -2.04
N SER A 874 -33.97 1.31 -3.24
CA SER A 874 -35.02 2.29 -3.49
C SER A 874 -36.03 1.77 -4.51
N VAL A 875 -37.27 2.26 -4.44
CA VAL A 875 -38.32 1.88 -5.37
C VAL A 875 -38.97 3.09 -6.04
N SER A 876 -39.54 2.90 -7.22
CA SER A 876 -40.28 3.92 -7.94
C SER A 876 -41.44 3.32 -8.75
N SER A 877 -42.50 4.11 -8.95
CA SER A 877 -43.59 3.80 -9.89
C SER A 877 -43.33 4.33 -11.31
N ASP A 878 -42.46 5.34 -11.45
CA ASP A 878 -42.32 6.14 -12.69
C ASP A 878 -40.88 6.29 -13.22
N ASN A 879 -39.89 5.73 -12.53
CA ASN A 879 -38.45 5.82 -12.85
C ASN A 879 -37.87 7.24 -12.74
N THR A 880 -38.52 8.14 -12.01
CA THR A 880 -38.05 9.52 -11.80
C THR A 880 -37.92 9.88 -10.32
N GLU A 881 -38.92 9.55 -9.50
CA GLU A 881 -38.87 9.74 -8.06
C GLU A 881 -38.63 8.39 -7.36
N TYR A 882 -37.55 8.30 -6.60
CA TYR A 882 -37.15 7.10 -5.88
C TYR A 882 -37.35 7.28 -4.37
N THR A 883 -38.00 6.30 -3.73
CA THR A 883 -38.16 6.24 -2.28
C THR A 883 -37.28 5.13 -1.72
N SER A 884 -36.41 5.47 -0.76
CA SER A 884 -35.59 4.52 -0.02
C SER A 884 -36.46 3.57 0.81
N VAL A 885 -36.23 2.26 0.68
CA VAL A 885 -36.95 1.22 1.42
C VAL A 885 -36.04 0.38 2.32
N ALA A 886 -34.74 0.31 2.02
CA ALA A 886 -33.73 -0.32 2.87
C ALA A 886 -32.37 0.35 2.68
N LYS A 887 -31.61 0.49 3.77
CA LYS A 887 -30.24 1.00 3.75
C LYS A 887 -29.35 0.13 4.64
N ILE A 888 -28.29 -0.42 4.04
CA ILE A 888 -27.36 -1.34 4.67
C ILE A 888 -25.96 -0.73 4.57
N THR A 889 -25.19 -0.75 5.66
CA THR A 889 -23.89 -0.03 5.73
C THR A 889 -22.74 -0.86 6.29
N LYS A 890 -23.04 -2.01 6.89
CA LYS A 890 -22.07 -2.91 7.53
C LYS A 890 -22.22 -4.36 7.05
N ASN A 891 -22.67 -4.58 5.81
CA ASN A 891 -22.76 -5.95 5.28
C ASN A 891 -21.35 -6.54 5.13
N ALA A 892 -21.21 -7.81 5.52
CA ALA A 892 -20.03 -8.62 5.25
C ALA A 892 -20.39 -10.00 4.69
N ALA A 893 -21.68 -10.30 4.53
CA ALA A 893 -22.17 -11.59 4.07
C ALA A 893 -22.13 -11.67 2.55
N GLY A 894 -21.81 -12.85 2.02
CA GLY A 894 -21.95 -13.13 0.60
C GLY A 894 -23.39 -13.11 0.09
N ASN A 895 -24.39 -13.28 0.97
CA ASN A 895 -25.81 -13.21 0.62
C ASN A 895 -26.57 -12.41 1.66
N THR A 896 -27.48 -11.53 1.21
CA THR A 896 -28.38 -10.77 2.07
C THR A 896 -29.83 -10.94 1.65
N VAL A 897 -30.74 -10.72 2.60
CA VAL A 897 -32.19 -10.70 2.37
C VAL A 897 -32.76 -9.53 3.17
N ASP A 898 -33.19 -8.50 2.46
CA ASP A 898 -33.64 -7.24 3.04
C ASP A 898 -35.15 -7.13 2.87
N ALA A 899 -35.90 -7.39 3.95
CA ALA A 899 -37.34 -7.19 4.01
C ALA A 899 -37.67 -5.78 4.51
N PHE A 900 -38.63 -5.12 3.86
CA PHE A 900 -39.04 -3.75 4.14
C PHE A 900 -40.56 -3.60 4.08
N THR A 901 -41.09 -2.46 4.53
CA THR A 901 -42.54 -2.18 4.44
C THR A 901 -43.04 -2.42 3.02
N PRO A 902 -44.04 -3.30 2.80
CA PRO A 902 -44.54 -3.60 1.47
C PRO A 902 -45.05 -2.36 0.74
N VAL A 903 -44.67 -2.21 -0.53
CA VAL A 903 -44.94 -1.02 -1.36
C VAL A 903 -45.30 -1.43 -2.78
N ASN A 904 -46.11 -0.63 -3.45
CA ASN A 904 -46.35 -0.79 -4.89
C ASN A 904 -45.23 -0.09 -5.67
N ALA A 905 -44.59 -0.82 -6.58
CA ALA A 905 -43.47 -0.32 -7.36
C ALA A 905 -43.39 -1.02 -8.71
N ARG A 906 -42.86 -0.31 -9.71
CA ARG A 906 -42.45 -0.91 -11.00
C ARG A 906 -40.94 -1.00 -11.13
N TYR A 907 -40.22 -0.05 -10.58
CA TYR A 907 -38.77 0.03 -10.64
C TYR A 907 -38.17 -0.23 -9.28
N VAL A 908 -37.14 -1.07 -9.22
CA VAL A 908 -36.32 -1.31 -8.03
C VAL A 908 -34.89 -0.94 -8.35
N LYS A 909 -34.31 -0.04 -7.57
CA LYS A 909 -32.93 0.43 -7.71
C LYS A 909 -32.09 -0.06 -6.55
N LEU A 910 -30.95 -0.68 -6.86
CA LEU A 910 -29.86 -0.95 -5.93
C LEU A 910 -28.75 0.07 -6.18
N SER A 911 -28.43 0.88 -5.18
CA SER A 911 -27.33 1.85 -5.20
C SER A 911 -26.21 1.33 -4.29
N VAL A 912 -25.12 0.84 -4.88
CA VAL A 912 -23.93 0.34 -4.16
C VAL A 912 -23.07 1.54 -3.77
N VAL A 913 -23.08 1.88 -2.48
CA VAL A 913 -22.37 3.05 -1.91
C VAL A 913 -20.94 2.69 -1.54
N LYS A 914 -20.74 1.52 -0.92
CA LYS A 914 -19.41 0.97 -0.63
C LYS A 914 -19.29 -0.44 -1.19
N PRO A 915 -18.57 -0.61 -2.30
CA PRO A 915 -18.62 -1.83 -3.10
C PRO A 915 -17.89 -3.03 -2.49
N THR A 916 -16.92 -2.81 -1.59
CA THR A 916 -16.12 -3.88 -0.97
C THR A 916 -15.88 -3.63 0.53
N GLN A 917 -15.32 -4.61 1.24
CA GLN A 917 -14.88 -4.46 2.63
C GLN A 917 -13.59 -3.65 2.74
N GLY A 918 -12.71 -3.83 1.75
CA GLY A 918 -11.43 -3.17 1.64
C GLY A 918 -11.54 -1.86 0.86
N SER A 919 -10.51 -1.58 0.09
CA SER A 919 -10.33 -0.31 -0.59
C SER A 919 -10.70 -0.33 -2.07
N ASP A 920 -10.95 -1.51 -2.63
CA ASP A 920 -11.40 -1.70 -4.00
C ASP A 920 -12.76 -1.02 -4.27
N SER A 921 -12.87 -0.34 -5.41
CA SER A 921 -14.04 0.42 -5.87
C SER A 921 -15.02 -0.38 -6.74
N ALA A 922 -14.76 -1.66 -6.99
CA ALA A 922 -15.57 -2.49 -7.88
C ALA A 922 -16.80 -3.12 -7.20
N ALA A 923 -18.00 -2.70 -7.60
CA ALA A 923 -19.25 -3.39 -7.24
C ALA A 923 -19.35 -4.70 -8.00
N ARG A 924 -19.55 -5.82 -7.29
CA ARG A 924 -19.69 -7.17 -7.87
C ARG A 924 -20.96 -7.84 -7.38
N ILE A 925 -22.00 -7.80 -8.21
CA ILE A 925 -23.33 -8.29 -7.86
C ILE A 925 -23.69 -9.46 -8.77
N TYR A 926 -23.77 -10.63 -8.16
CA TYR A 926 -24.08 -11.88 -8.84
C TYR A 926 -25.57 -12.10 -9.05
N GLU A 927 -26.43 -11.58 -8.16
CA GLU A 927 -27.88 -11.66 -8.34
C GLU A 927 -28.59 -10.57 -7.51
N VAL A 928 -29.70 -10.04 -8.02
CA VAL A 928 -30.65 -9.17 -7.33
C VAL A 928 -32.07 -9.72 -7.54
N GLN A 929 -32.57 -10.36 -6.50
CA GLN A 929 -33.85 -11.06 -6.51
C GLN A 929 -34.91 -10.22 -5.79
N VAL A 930 -35.84 -9.65 -6.55
CA VAL A 930 -36.94 -8.83 -6.03
C VAL A 930 -38.15 -9.71 -5.77
N TYR A 931 -38.70 -9.68 -4.55
CA TYR A 931 -39.78 -10.54 -4.11
C TYR A 931 -41.04 -9.78 -3.68
N GLY A 932 -42.20 -10.33 -4.06
CA GLY A 932 -43.51 -9.81 -3.65
C GLY A 932 -44.68 -10.53 -4.33
N THR A 933 -45.67 -9.77 -4.80
CA THR A 933 -46.81 -10.32 -5.56
C THR A 933 -47.02 -9.56 -6.86
N GLU A 934 -47.39 -10.28 -7.92
CA GLU A 934 -47.67 -9.71 -9.25
C GLU A 934 -48.80 -8.66 -9.24
N LYS A 935 -49.64 -8.67 -8.21
CA LYS A 935 -50.71 -7.68 -8.04
C LYS A 935 -50.26 -6.60 -7.04
N PRO A 936 -50.55 -5.32 -7.33
CA PRO A 936 -50.44 -4.25 -6.35
C PRO A 936 -51.29 -4.52 -5.10
N LEU A 937 -50.82 -4.03 -3.95
CA LEU A 937 -51.59 -3.95 -2.71
C LEU A 937 -52.77 -2.98 -2.90
N LYS A 938 -53.92 -3.32 -2.31
CA LYS A 938 -55.18 -2.59 -2.44
C LYS A 938 -55.41 -1.55 -1.35
#